data_AF-A0A9P8NJN7-F1
#
_entry.id   AF-A0A9P8NJN7-F1
#
_cell.length_a   1.000
_cell.length_b   1.000
_cell.length_c   1.000
_cell.angle_alpha   90.00
_cell.angle_beta   90.00
_cell.angle_gamma   90.00
#
_symmetry.space_group_name_H-M   'P 1'
#
loop_
_entity.id
_entity.type
_entity.pdbx_description
1 polymer ?
#
loop_
_entity_poly.entity_id
_entity_poly.type
_entity_poly.pdbx_seq_one_letter_code
_entity_poly.pdbx_strand_id
1 'polypeptide(L)'
;MSLGRHAYRHALHPSSTYLIDHIWISEELLASTFRRFATSQRRYESRVPGPLEARRRLAKRRNTALAGIAGSGPLEDIACLFGRNGREHMKWTDREGRNVHPETHDSPPFPLRPPEPPLPFYSESIAPIELDTLDGTRGFPDASHKTSREQALEEFLRSRPSVTAIGIFVRQLNFDLQREPTYSRLILEHLLRRSANDEGAMKKVVEFLDDPYLNTRGAGNYLCALKHTLSTAAVLRKQPVFDAVIRSLELGLLHPSELQDIIKTISNVRFKRSNGFTTRNSRFLVRFHREMWDAIGRCDVYRHRDLGKEIVDAWLSILCERQTYEDFILAKDVILATQDPSSADRRWVPTLIACWLKDSAESRRSSNRHFIKELLGYFHPTATSEIIIRTTEYMVSTKMGCLLEWQRRLSELDNITNIVSSQKWVDIGTQHTAELLGSPQEMNSTLSLRHQIILRIWMLRALSKSLPQGPLWRKDQRVTDSPITHLCTIYESTLDKDGGYEDLLSSLMLEIHTLGIPSNGLLMSVVELKAAKRRTTRAQRRTLAKLETTKVSFAEMFSDIHAYNASNTHFFAAYEKMVRQIDITDPSFVNHAIEIARDGNIQRIWTLIRLFRCHTPLKIAISSFWPRVPDPSEKALVRYYPEPRTSLCPDPHLAVEMLHLFAISLACSRNISPRRAYALVHWLYNFLMKHNAHVKPSLVRAMYHAGVLRFRRAGLNVAPTQYAYILDRVKEIETPEMVQALMEPPRMGESRK
;
A
#
# COMPACT_ATOMS: atom_id res chain seq x y z
N MET A 1 60.39 -14.35 46.78
CA MET A 1 59.98 -15.66 46.21
C MET A 1 58.60 -15.51 45.57
N SER A 2 58.46 -15.91 44.31
CA SER A 2 57.18 -16.04 43.61
C SER A 2 56.56 -17.41 43.87
N LEU A 3 55.26 -17.45 44.15
CA LEU A 3 54.34 -18.58 43.96
C LEU A 3 52.93 -17.93 43.97
N GLY A 4 52.29 -17.57 42.86
CA GLY A 4 52.20 -18.30 41.60
C GLY A 4 51.44 -19.60 41.84
N ARG A 5 50.12 -19.62 41.54
CA ARG A 5 49.28 -20.79 41.15
C ARG A 5 47.96 -21.05 41.90
N HIS A 6 47.59 -20.36 42.99
CA HIS A 6 46.33 -20.74 43.69
C HIS A 6 45.05 -20.00 43.27
N ALA A 7 45.11 -18.78 42.74
CA ALA A 7 43.90 -18.01 42.41
C ALA A 7 43.38 -18.22 40.97
N TYR A 8 43.93 -19.19 40.22
CA TYR A 8 43.52 -19.54 38.85
C TYR A 8 42.56 -20.75 38.79
N ARG A 9 41.98 -21.16 39.92
CA ARG A 9 41.19 -22.41 40.04
C ARG A 9 39.71 -22.25 40.43
N HIS A 10 39.17 -21.03 40.42
CA HIS A 10 37.73 -20.81 40.62
C HIS A 10 36.98 -20.36 39.35
N ALA A 11 37.63 -20.43 38.19
CA ALA A 11 36.93 -20.46 36.91
C ALA A 11 36.59 -21.93 36.57
N LEU A 12 35.32 -22.16 36.24
CA LEU A 12 34.71 -23.41 35.72
C LEU A 12 34.01 -24.30 36.76
N HIS A 13 32.79 -23.91 37.13
CA HIS A 13 31.63 -24.78 36.88
C HIS A 13 30.37 -23.93 36.59
N PRO A 14 29.51 -24.36 35.64
CA PRO A 14 28.30 -23.64 35.27
C PRO A 14 27.09 -24.16 36.05
N SER A 15 26.28 -23.24 36.58
CA SER A 15 24.88 -23.52 36.86
C SER A 15 24.08 -22.23 36.79
N SER A 16 23.05 -22.30 35.95
CA SER A 16 21.89 -21.42 35.89
C SER A 16 21.51 -20.81 37.24
N THR A 17 21.28 -19.51 37.30
CA THR A 17 19.93 -18.92 37.29
C THR A 17 20.07 -17.40 37.17
N TYR A 18 19.32 -16.81 36.25
CA TYR A 18 19.21 -15.37 36.06
C TYR A 18 18.76 -14.68 37.36
N LEU A 19 19.56 -13.74 37.86
CA LEU A 19 19.12 -12.77 38.85
C LEU A 19 19.36 -11.37 38.31
N ILE A 20 18.40 -10.93 37.50
CA ILE A 20 18.06 -9.51 37.43
C ILE A 20 17.55 -9.18 38.83
N ASP A 21 18.21 -8.24 39.50
CA ASP A 21 17.85 -7.81 40.84
C ASP A 21 16.52 -7.04 40.77
N HIS A 22 15.42 -7.78 40.79
CA HIS A 22 14.09 -7.23 40.93
C HIS A 22 13.94 -6.76 42.37
N ILE A 23 13.57 -5.48 42.54
CA ILE A 23 13.09 -5.00 43.84
C ILE A 23 11.82 -5.79 44.14
N TRP A 24 11.90 -6.74 45.07
CA TRP A 24 10.73 -7.48 45.55
C TRP A 24 9.87 -6.52 46.37
N ILE A 25 8.84 -5.97 45.71
CA ILE A 25 7.77 -5.20 46.34
C ILE A 25 6.71 -6.23 46.72
N SER A 26 6.32 -6.31 48.00
CA SER A 26 5.22 -7.20 48.39
C SER A 26 3.94 -6.80 47.66
N GLU A 27 3.11 -7.77 47.26
CA GLU A 27 1.82 -7.47 46.63
C GLU A 27 0.95 -6.55 47.49
N GLU A 28 1.06 -6.64 48.83
CA GLU A 28 0.40 -5.70 49.74
C GLU A 28 0.95 -4.28 49.66
N LEU A 29 2.27 -4.10 49.52
CA LEU A 29 2.88 -2.79 49.38
C LEU A 29 2.54 -2.19 48.00
N LEU A 30 2.57 -2.98 46.94
CA LEU A 30 2.16 -2.57 45.59
C LEU A 30 0.66 -2.22 45.57
N ALA A 31 -0.19 -3.08 46.12
CA ALA A 31 -1.63 -2.86 46.16
C ALA A 31 -2.01 -1.68 47.06
N SER A 32 -1.32 -1.49 48.20
CA SER A 32 -1.59 -0.34 49.09
C SER A 32 -1.11 0.97 48.50
N THR A 33 0.06 1.00 47.85
CA THR A 33 0.56 2.19 47.15
C THR A 33 -0.28 2.51 45.92
N PHE A 34 -0.68 1.51 45.14
CA PHE A 34 -1.58 1.68 44.00
C PHE A 34 -2.98 2.11 44.45
N ARG A 35 -3.54 1.51 45.51
CA ARG A 35 -4.81 1.98 46.11
C ARG A 35 -4.69 3.41 46.59
N ARG A 36 -3.61 3.79 47.28
CA ARG A 36 -3.36 5.17 47.71
C ARG A 36 -3.24 6.13 46.53
N PHE A 37 -2.55 5.75 45.47
CA PHE A 37 -2.43 6.54 44.24
C PHE A 37 -3.77 6.70 43.52
N ALA A 38 -4.51 5.61 43.34
CA ALA A 38 -5.82 5.59 42.69
C ALA A 38 -6.90 6.32 43.51
N THR A 39 -6.83 6.28 44.84
CA THR A 39 -7.78 6.98 45.74
C THR A 39 -7.41 8.45 45.97
N SER A 40 -6.13 8.83 45.90
CA SER A 40 -5.68 10.24 46.01
C SER A 40 -5.83 11.05 44.72
N GLN A 41 -6.08 10.40 43.57
CA GLN A 41 -6.49 11.03 42.32
C GLN A 41 -8.02 11.11 42.15
N ARG A 42 -8.78 11.18 43.25
CA ARG A 42 -10.10 11.82 43.17
C ARG A 42 -9.87 13.32 42.97
N ARG A 43 -9.77 13.74 41.69
CA ARG A 43 -10.15 15.09 41.33
C ARG A 43 -11.55 15.29 41.89
N TYR A 44 -11.67 16.08 42.95
CA TYR A 44 -12.92 16.76 43.20
C TYR A 44 -13.24 17.49 41.91
N GLU A 45 -14.24 17.00 41.18
CA GLU A 45 -14.86 17.77 40.13
C GLU A 45 -15.27 19.09 40.77
N SER A 46 -14.51 20.15 40.51
CA SER A 46 -15.00 21.48 40.80
C SER A 46 -16.23 21.65 39.92
N ARG A 47 -17.41 21.59 40.53
CA ARG A 47 -18.68 21.95 39.89
C ARG A 47 -18.71 23.41 39.41
N VAL A 48 -17.64 24.17 39.70
CA VAL A 48 -17.37 25.50 39.15
C VAL A 48 -16.50 25.35 37.89
N PRO A 49 -17.01 25.71 36.70
CA PRO A 49 -16.21 25.74 35.48
C PRO A 49 -15.06 26.73 35.63
N GLY A 50 -13.84 26.32 35.27
CA GLY A 50 -12.71 27.26 35.18
C GLY A 50 -13.01 28.42 34.21
N PRO A 51 -12.34 29.58 34.34
CA PRO A 51 -12.72 30.82 33.64
C PRO A 51 -12.81 30.69 32.11
N LEU A 52 -12.01 29.82 31.49
CA LEU A 52 -12.08 29.54 30.05
C LEU A 52 -13.28 28.66 29.68
N GLU A 53 -13.62 27.68 30.53
CA GLU A 53 -14.78 26.81 30.34
C GLU A 53 -16.10 27.56 30.64
N ALA A 54 -16.09 28.47 31.61
CA ALA A 54 -17.19 29.41 31.86
C ALA A 54 -17.44 30.31 30.64
N ARG A 55 -16.38 30.86 30.03
CA ARG A 55 -16.49 31.62 28.77
C ARG A 55 -17.00 30.78 27.61
N ARG A 56 -16.56 29.53 27.50
CA ARG A 56 -17.01 28.61 26.44
C ARG A 56 -18.49 28.26 26.60
N ARG A 57 -18.93 27.99 27.83
CA ARG A 57 -20.35 27.73 28.14
C ARG A 57 -21.21 28.98 28.00
N LEU A 58 -20.71 30.17 28.33
CA LEU A 58 -21.39 31.45 28.10
C LEU A 58 -21.57 31.71 26.60
N ALA A 59 -20.53 31.50 25.79
CA ALA A 59 -20.62 31.62 24.33
C ALA A 59 -21.60 30.59 23.75
N LYS A 60 -21.58 29.35 24.26
CA LYS A 60 -22.53 28.30 23.83
C LYS A 60 -23.97 28.69 24.20
N ARG A 61 -24.23 29.15 25.43
CA ARG A 61 -25.54 29.64 25.87
C ARG A 61 -26.02 30.86 25.07
N ARG A 62 -25.14 31.81 24.73
CA ARG A 62 -25.47 32.93 23.82
C ARG A 62 -25.91 32.42 22.44
N ASN A 63 -25.21 31.45 21.89
CA ASN A 63 -25.54 30.91 20.57
C ASN A 63 -26.79 30.03 20.61
N THR A 64 -27.05 29.29 21.69
CA THR A 64 -28.27 28.49 21.85
C THR A 64 -29.50 29.37 22.13
N ALA A 65 -29.34 30.49 22.85
CA ALA A 65 -30.41 31.48 23.03
C ALA A 65 -30.81 32.14 21.70
N LEU A 66 -29.86 32.31 20.78
CA LEU A 66 -30.14 32.80 19.42
C LEU A 66 -30.77 31.72 18.51
N ALA A 67 -30.52 30.44 18.78
CA ALA A 67 -31.09 29.34 17.99
C ALA A 67 -32.58 29.10 18.26
N GLY A 68 -33.10 29.49 19.45
CA GLY A 68 -34.52 29.38 19.79
C GLY A 68 -35.43 30.45 19.18
N ILE A 69 -34.85 31.49 18.56
CA ILE A 69 -35.59 32.60 17.93
C ILE A 69 -35.80 32.34 16.42
N ALA A 70 -35.07 31.38 15.84
CA ALA A 70 -35.24 30.96 14.45
C ALA A 70 -36.32 29.88 14.34
N GLY A 71 -37.59 30.30 14.35
CA GLY A 71 -38.72 29.46 14.00
C GLY A 71 -38.63 28.97 12.55
N SER A 72 -39.15 27.77 12.30
CA SER A 72 -39.31 27.13 10.99
C SER A 72 -40.17 27.99 10.05
N GLY A 73 -39.53 28.84 9.24
CA GLY A 73 -40.15 29.62 8.16
C GLY A 73 -39.10 30.27 7.24
N PRO A 74 -39.43 30.62 5.98
CA PRO A 74 -38.45 31.05 4.98
C PRO A 74 -37.78 32.37 5.36
N LEU A 75 -36.46 32.44 5.17
CA LEU A 75 -35.58 33.51 5.63
C LEU A 75 -35.57 34.70 4.65
N GLU A 76 -36.63 35.52 4.70
CA GLU A 76 -36.65 36.86 4.11
C GLU A 76 -36.94 37.88 5.21
N ASP A 77 -35.87 38.41 5.81
CA ASP A 77 -35.75 39.76 6.40
C ASP A 77 -34.73 39.76 7.56
N ILE A 78 -33.54 40.28 7.28
CA ILE A 78 -32.40 40.38 8.21
C ILE A 78 -32.71 41.34 9.38
N ALA A 79 -33.71 42.21 9.24
CA ALA A 79 -34.13 43.14 10.29
C ALA A 79 -34.74 42.44 11.52
N CYS A 80 -35.19 41.19 11.40
CA CYS A 80 -35.76 40.41 12.51
C CYS A 80 -34.70 39.90 13.51
N LEU A 81 -33.41 39.90 13.17
CA LEU A 81 -32.32 39.43 14.04
C LEU A 81 -32.04 40.36 15.23
N PHE A 82 -32.51 41.61 15.19
CA PHE A 82 -32.20 42.62 16.21
C PHE A 82 -33.41 43.06 17.06
N GLY A 83 -34.58 42.45 16.86
CA GLY A 83 -35.82 42.81 17.55
C GLY A 83 -36.31 44.19 17.10
N ARG A 84 -37.56 44.27 16.64
CA ARG A 84 -38.09 45.46 15.96
C ARG A 84 -38.09 46.74 16.81
N ASN A 85 -37.81 46.65 18.13
CA ASN A 85 -37.67 47.80 19.04
C ASN A 85 -36.46 47.72 20.01
N GLY A 86 -35.48 46.83 19.81
CA GLY A 86 -34.19 46.83 20.53
C GLY A 86 -34.20 46.74 22.07
N ARG A 87 -35.35 46.61 22.73
CA ARG A 87 -35.51 46.63 24.20
C ARG A 87 -36.29 45.45 24.80
N GLU A 88 -36.67 44.48 23.97
CA GLU A 88 -37.54 43.37 24.39
C GLU A 88 -36.79 42.25 25.15
N HIS A 89 -35.45 42.22 25.10
CA HIS A 89 -34.63 41.24 25.83
C HIS A 89 -34.39 41.59 27.32
N MET A 90 -35.08 42.62 27.85
CA MET A 90 -34.86 43.13 29.22
C MET A 90 -36.02 42.91 30.21
N LYS A 91 -37.00 42.07 29.89
CA LYS A 91 -38.07 41.71 30.85
C LYS A 91 -37.83 40.31 31.41
N TRP A 92 -37.23 40.25 32.59
CA TRP A 92 -37.31 39.08 33.47
C TRP A 92 -38.62 39.19 34.24
N THR A 93 -39.57 38.31 33.93
CA THR A 93 -40.74 38.07 34.79
C THR A 93 -40.86 36.58 35.03
N ASP A 94 -40.61 36.20 36.28
CA ASP A 94 -41.11 34.98 36.90
C ASP A 94 -42.64 35.10 37.07
N ARG A 95 -43.41 34.13 36.56
CA ARG A 95 -44.49 33.48 37.32
C ARG A 95 -45.05 32.24 36.63
N GLU A 96 -45.41 31.31 37.51
CA GLU A 96 -45.88 29.94 37.32
C GLU A 96 -47.29 29.81 36.70
N GLY A 97 -47.51 28.64 36.10
CA GLY A 97 -48.61 27.74 36.51
C GLY A 97 -49.87 27.68 35.62
N ARG A 98 -50.05 26.54 34.92
CA ARG A 98 -51.16 25.57 35.12
C ARG A 98 -51.35 24.65 33.89
N ASN A 99 -51.00 23.38 34.08
CA ASN A 99 -51.85 22.18 33.99
C ASN A 99 -53.04 22.09 32.99
N VAL A 100 -52.96 21.01 32.18
CA VAL A 100 -53.97 19.96 31.88
C VAL A 100 -55.00 20.21 30.74
N HIS A 101 -54.77 19.46 29.63
CA HIS A 101 -55.65 18.62 28.77
C HIS A 101 -57.16 18.90 28.61
N PRO A 102 -57.80 18.64 27.44
CA PRO A 102 -57.84 17.30 26.84
C PRO A 102 -57.90 17.18 25.30
N GLU A 103 -57.89 15.91 24.91
CA GLU A 103 -58.01 15.29 23.60
C GLU A 103 -59.13 15.84 22.71
N THR A 104 -58.93 15.77 21.39
CA THR A 104 -60.01 15.41 20.47
C THR A 104 -59.43 14.58 19.32
N HIS A 105 -59.93 13.36 19.25
CA HIS A 105 -59.85 12.45 18.14
C HIS A 105 -60.32 13.12 16.83
N ASP A 106 -59.69 12.78 15.71
CA ASP A 106 -60.38 12.09 14.62
C ASP A 106 -59.44 11.87 13.42
N SER A 107 -59.11 10.60 13.20
CA SER A 107 -58.65 10.07 11.93
C SER A 107 -59.81 9.27 11.33
N PRO A 108 -60.21 9.51 10.07
CA PRO A 108 -61.03 8.55 9.34
C PRO A 108 -60.14 7.55 8.57
N PRO A 109 -60.33 6.24 8.76
CA PRO A 109 -59.74 5.20 7.93
C PRO A 109 -60.70 4.80 6.81
N PHE A 110 -60.22 4.68 5.58
CA PHE A 110 -60.91 4.04 4.46
C PHE A 110 -59.88 3.45 3.49
N PRO A 111 -60.19 2.37 2.76
CA PRO A 111 -60.27 1.02 3.30
C PRO A 111 -59.34 0.05 2.56
N LEU A 112 -59.10 -1.09 3.22
CA LEU A 112 -58.48 -2.30 2.68
C LEU A 112 -59.10 -2.68 1.33
N ARG A 113 -58.27 -2.82 0.30
CA ARG A 113 -58.62 -3.57 -0.92
C ARG A 113 -58.07 -5.00 -0.78
N PRO A 114 -58.93 -6.03 -0.86
CA PRO A 114 -58.57 -7.43 -0.64
C PRO A 114 -57.79 -8.02 -1.82
N PRO A 115 -57.08 -9.15 -1.61
CA PRO A 115 -56.40 -9.89 -2.66
C PRO A 115 -57.43 -10.61 -3.54
N GLU A 116 -57.22 -10.61 -4.85
CA GLU A 116 -58.01 -11.47 -5.73
C GLU A 116 -57.52 -12.93 -5.62
N PRO A 117 -58.44 -13.88 -5.39
CA PRO A 117 -58.18 -15.31 -5.27
C PRO A 117 -57.99 -15.99 -6.64
N PRO A 118 -57.38 -17.20 -6.65
CA PRO A 118 -57.19 -18.02 -7.84
C PRO A 118 -58.53 -18.68 -8.26
N LEU A 119 -58.54 -19.40 -9.38
CA LEU A 119 -59.35 -20.60 -9.72
C LEU A 119 -59.30 -20.80 -11.28
N PRO A 120 -59.76 -21.93 -11.86
CA PRO A 120 -59.17 -23.27 -11.80
C PRO A 120 -59.05 -23.93 -13.21
N PHE A 121 -58.54 -25.16 -13.21
CA PHE A 121 -58.49 -26.18 -14.27
C PHE A 121 -59.67 -26.25 -15.27
N TYR A 122 -59.42 -26.53 -16.56
CA TYR A 122 -59.37 -27.87 -17.20
C TYR A 122 -59.38 -27.73 -18.74
N SER A 123 -58.47 -28.41 -19.44
CA SER A 123 -58.85 -29.41 -20.45
C SER A 123 -57.65 -30.30 -20.77
N GLU A 124 -57.88 -31.58 -20.58
CA GLU A 124 -56.99 -32.72 -20.77
C GLU A 124 -56.58 -32.95 -22.23
N SER A 125 -55.45 -33.66 -22.34
CA SER A 125 -55.17 -34.74 -23.29
C SER A 125 -55.12 -34.42 -24.78
N ILE A 126 -53.90 -34.52 -25.34
CA ILE A 126 -53.66 -35.54 -26.36
C ILE A 126 -52.39 -36.29 -25.95
N ALA A 127 -52.60 -37.48 -25.39
CA ALA A 127 -51.59 -38.53 -25.28
C ALA A 127 -51.11 -38.97 -26.68
N PRO A 128 -49.92 -39.57 -26.79
CA PRO A 128 -49.48 -40.22 -28.02
C PRO A 128 -50.45 -41.36 -28.34
N ILE A 129 -50.92 -41.41 -29.58
CA ILE A 129 -51.66 -42.55 -30.10
C ILE A 129 -50.74 -43.77 -30.03
N GLU A 130 -51.05 -44.68 -29.11
CA GLU A 130 -50.76 -46.10 -29.27
C GLU A 130 -51.47 -46.58 -30.53
N LEU A 131 -50.69 -46.96 -31.55
CA LEU A 131 -51.15 -47.90 -32.55
C LEU A 131 -50.50 -49.24 -32.20
N ASP A 132 -51.30 -50.09 -31.59
CA ASP A 132 -50.96 -51.46 -31.28
C ASP A 132 -50.94 -52.31 -32.56
N THR A 133 -49.97 -53.22 -32.60
CA THR A 133 -49.92 -54.46 -33.40
C THR A 133 -49.86 -54.41 -34.92
N LEU A 134 -48.64 -54.66 -35.45
CA LEU A 134 -48.42 -55.87 -36.24
C LEU A 134 -46.98 -56.38 -36.06
N ASP A 135 -46.89 -57.61 -35.56
CA ASP A 135 -45.69 -58.43 -35.38
C ASP A 135 -44.78 -58.44 -36.61
N GLY A 136 -43.47 -58.45 -36.36
CA GLY A 136 -42.47 -58.61 -37.41
C GLY A 136 -41.03 -58.53 -36.91
N THR A 137 -40.64 -59.55 -36.14
CA THR A 137 -39.27 -60.02 -35.87
C THR A 137 -38.15 -59.35 -36.69
N ARG A 138 -37.18 -58.72 -36.01
CA ARG A 138 -35.72 -58.95 -36.22
C ARG A 138 -34.89 -58.14 -35.23
N GLY A 139 -34.08 -58.85 -34.43
CA GLY A 139 -33.06 -58.25 -33.57
C GLY A 139 -32.08 -57.40 -34.38
N PHE A 140 -31.60 -56.32 -33.76
CA PHE A 140 -30.59 -55.47 -34.38
C PHE A 140 -29.25 -56.22 -34.45
N PRO A 141 -28.66 -56.33 -35.66
CA PRO A 141 -27.36 -56.95 -35.87
C PRO A 141 -26.21 -56.04 -35.44
N ASP A 142 -25.16 -56.76 -35.04
CA ASP A 142 -23.83 -56.35 -34.64
C ASP A 142 -23.04 -55.65 -35.77
N ALA A 143 -21.89 -55.06 -35.43
CA ALA A 143 -20.98 -54.17 -36.15
C ALA A 143 -20.73 -54.28 -37.69
N SER A 144 -21.24 -55.28 -38.42
CA SER A 144 -20.92 -55.55 -39.84
C SER A 144 -21.59 -54.60 -40.85
N HIS A 145 -22.75 -54.00 -40.53
CA HIS A 145 -23.47 -53.10 -41.44
C HIS A 145 -22.91 -51.67 -41.49
N LYS A 146 -22.14 -51.23 -40.48
CA LYS A 146 -21.52 -49.88 -40.49
C LYS A 146 -20.45 -49.76 -41.57
N THR A 147 -19.60 -50.77 -41.70
CA THR A 147 -18.49 -50.80 -42.68
C THR A 147 -18.99 -50.79 -44.13
N SER A 148 -20.12 -51.43 -44.42
CA SER A 148 -20.73 -51.45 -45.77
C SER A 148 -21.35 -50.11 -46.16
N ARG A 149 -21.94 -49.38 -45.20
CA ARG A 149 -22.53 -48.05 -45.43
C ARG A 149 -21.48 -46.96 -45.62
N GLU A 150 -20.38 -47.02 -44.87
CA GLU A 150 -19.22 -46.13 -45.05
C GLU A 150 -18.57 -46.31 -46.43
N GLN A 151 -18.36 -47.55 -46.87
CA GLN A 151 -17.80 -47.85 -48.19
C GLN A 151 -18.69 -47.35 -49.33
N ALA A 152 -20.01 -47.52 -49.23
CA ALA A 152 -20.97 -47.01 -50.20
C ALA A 152 -20.97 -45.47 -50.26
N LEU A 153 -20.83 -44.80 -49.12
CA LEU A 153 -20.69 -43.35 -49.04
C LEU A 153 -19.38 -42.88 -49.69
N GLU A 154 -18.25 -43.54 -49.42
CA GLU A 154 -16.98 -43.21 -50.05
C GLU A 154 -17.01 -43.38 -51.57
N GLU A 155 -17.60 -44.46 -52.07
CA GLU A 155 -17.74 -44.73 -53.50
C GLU A 155 -18.63 -43.68 -54.19
N PHE A 156 -19.75 -43.32 -53.56
CA PHE A 156 -20.61 -42.23 -54.04
C PHE A 156 -19.88 -40.89 -54.05
N LEU A 157 -19.13 -40.55 -52.99
CA LEU A 157 -18.36 -39.31 -52.93
C LEU A 157 -17.23 -39.27 -53.97
N ARG A 158 -16.70 -40.42 -54.43
CA ARG A 158 -15.72 -40.47 -55.53
C ARG A 158 -16.29 -39.90 -56.83
N SER A 159 -17.59 -40.07 -57.10
CA SER A 159 -18.29 -39.62 -58.33
C SER A 159 -18.47 -38.11 -58.51
N ARG A 160 -17.98 -37.28 -57.57
CA ARG A 160 -18.06 -35.80 -57.57
C ARG A 160 -19.50 -35.23 -57.55
N PRO A 161 -20.38 -35.70 -56.65
CA PRO A 161 -21.76 -35.21 -56.56
C PRO A 161 -21.85 -33.72 -56.17
N SER A 162 -22.95 -33.06 -56.53
CA SER A 162 -23.33 -31.75 -55.97
C SER A 162 -23.73 -31.89 -54.50
N VAL A 163 -23.70 -30.80 -53.73
CA VAL A 163 -24.16 -30.81 -52.32
C VAL A 163 -25.61 -31.28 -52.22
N THR A 164 -26.46 -30.91 -53.19
CA THR A 164 -27.84 -31.39 -53.31
C THR A 164 -27.94 -32.90 -53.56
N ALA A 165 -27.07 -33.47 -54.40
CA ALA A 165 -27.02 -34.91 -54.64
C ALA A 165 -26.51 -35.68 -53.42
N ILE A 166 -25.59 -35.09 -52.64
CA ILE A 166 -25.18 -35.63 -51.34
C ILE A 166 -26.36 -35.65 -50.37
N GLY A 167 -27.13 -34.56 -50.29
CA GLY A 167 -28.33 -34.49 -49.46
C GLY A 167 -29.38 -35.55 -49.82
N ILE A 168 -29.62 -35.78 -51.12
CA ILE A 168 -30.55 -36.81 -51.59
C ILE A 168 -30.05 -38.22 -51.19
N PHE A 169 -28.76 -38.48 -51.39
CA PHE A 169 -28.16 -39.79 -51.08
C PHE A 169 -28.15 -40.09 -49.56
N VAL A 170 -27.86 -39.07 -48.74
CA VAL A 170 -27.93 -39.16 -47.27
C VAL A 170 -29.33 -39.55 -46.80
N ARG A 171 -30.38 -38.97 -47.41
CA ARG A 171 -31.78 -39.30 -47.12
C ARG A 171 -32.16 -40.70 -47.59
N GLN A 172 -31.69 -41.12 -48.77
CA GLN A 172 -31.97 -42.45 -49.31
C GLN A 172 -31.38 -43.59 -48.47
N LEU A 173 -30.22 -43.36 -47.85
CA LEU A 173 -29.54 -44.35 -47.00
C LEU A 173 -29.88 -44.22 -45.51
N ASN A 174 -30.88 -43.40 -45.15
CA ASN A 174 -31.31 -43.14 -43.76
C ASN A 174 -30.12 -42.87 -42.81
N PHE A 175 -29.17 -42.03 -43.23
CA PHE A 175 -28.13 -41.56 -42.32
C PHE A 175 -28.71 -40.49 -41.38
N ASP A 176 -28.75 -40.78 -40.08
CA ASP A 176 -29.09 -39.78 -39.08
C ASP A 176 -27.83 -39.02 -38.67
N LEU A 177 -27.56 -37.93 -39.41
CA LEU A 177 -26.39 -37.09 -39.20
C LEU A 177 -26.42 -36.35 -37.84
N GLN A 178 -27.56 -36.32 -37.13
CA GLN A 178 -27.65 -35.75 -35.79
C GLN A 178 -27.14 -36.74 -34.73
N ARG A 179 -27.45 -38.03 -34.89
CA ARG A 179 -26.95 -39.10 -34.00
C ARG A 179 -25.53 -39.54 -34.33
N GLU A 180 -25.13 -39.49 -35.59
CA GLU A 180 -23.83 -39.95 -36.07
C GLU A 180 -23.06 -38.81 -36.80
N PRO A 181 -22.50 -37.83 -36.06
CA PRO A 181 -21.82 -36.67 -36.64
C PRO A 181 -20.52 -37.02 -37.39
N THR A 182 -20.02 -38.24 -37.24
CA THR A 182 -18.82 -38.76 -37.92
C THR A 182 -19.01 -38.80 -39.44
N TYR A 183 -20.19 -39.15 -39.94
CA TYR A 183 -20.46 -39.20 -41.38
C TYR A 183 -20.48 -37.81 -42.01
N SER A 184 -21.04 -36.81 -41.30
CA SER A 184 -20.99 -35.41 -41.73
C SER A 184 -19.53 -34.93 -41.87
N ARG A 185 -18.67 -35.33 -40.92
CA ARG A 185 -17.23 -35.02 -40.97
C ARG A 185 -16.50 -35.72 -42.11
N LEU A 186 -16.80 -36.99 -42.39
CA LEU A 186 -16.21 -37.74 -43.51
C LEU A 186 -16.56 -37.11 -44.87
N ILE A 187 -17.81 -36.65 -45.03
CA ILE A 187 -18.25 -35.92 -46.23
C ILE A 187 -17.43 -34.64 -46.39
N LEU A 188 -17.28 -33.85 -45.32
CA LEU A 188 -16.50 -32.63 -45.35
C LEU A 188 -15.02 -32.89 -45.67
N GLU A 189 -14.38 -33.89 -45.04
CA GLU A 189 -12.98 -34.23 -45.30
C GLU A 189 -12.73 -34.54 -46.78
N HIS A 190 -13.65 -35.26 -47.42
CA HIS A 190 -13.55 -35.57 -48.84
C HIS A 190 -13.72 -34.34 -49.73
N LEU A 191 -14.61 -33.41 -49.37
CA LEU A 191 -14.74 -32.11 -50.04
C LEU A 191 -13.49 -31.25 -49.86
N LEU A 192 -12.91 -31.21 -48.64
CA LEU A 192 -11.71 -30.44 -48.33
C LEU A 192 -10.46 -30.95 -49.06
N ARG A 193 -10.25 -32.27 -49.14
CA ARG A 193 -9.13 -32.89 -49.90
C ARG A 193 -9.11 -32.45 -51.37
N ARG A 194 -10.28 -32.12 -51.93
CA ARG A 194 -10.45 -31.69 -53.32
C ARG A 194 -10.42 -30.17 -53.49
N SER A 195 -10.60 -29.41 -52.40
CA SER A 195 -10.65 -27.95 -52.40
C SER A 195 -9.28 -27.26 -52.47
N ALA A 196 -8.18 -28.01 -52.34
CA ALA A 196 -6.83 -27.45 -52.22
C ALA A 196 -6.38 -26.57 -53.41
N ASN A 197 -6.94 -26.76 -54.61
CA ASN A 197 -6.52 -26.06 -55.85
C ASN A 197 -7.68 -25.57 -56.75
N ASP A 198 -8.95 -25.70 -56.35
CA ASP A 198 -10.12 -25.37 -57.18
C ASP A 198 -11.13 -24.49 -56.43
N GLU A 199 -11.37 -23.27 -56.93
CA GLU A 199 -12.33 -22.31 -56.38
C GLU A 199 -13.78 -22.84 -56.45
N GLY A 200 -14.11 -23.63 -57.49
CA GLY A 200 -15.40 -24.30 -57.63
C GLY A 200 -15.62 -25.37 -56.56
N ALA A 201 -14.56 -26.07 -56.15
CA ALA A 201 -14.61 -27.04 -55.05
C ALA A 201 -14.75 -26.36 -53.69
N MET A 202 -14.15 -25.19 -53.49
CA MET A 202 -14.34 -24.39 -52.26
C MET A 202 -15.78 -23.87 -52.13
N LYS A 203 -16.43 -23.49 -53.24
CA LYS A 203 -17.85 -23.11 -53.24
C LYS A 203 -18.74 -24.25 -52.73
N LYS A 204 -18.46 -25.50 -53.13
CA LYS A 204 -19.17 -26.70 -52.65
C LYS A 204 -18.98 -26.94 -51.14
N VAL A 205 -17.79 -26.62 -50.61
CA VAL A 205 -17.53 -26.70 -49.16
C VAL A 205 -18.40 -25.68 -48.40
N VAL A 206 -18.54 -24.46 -48.93
CA VAL A 206 -19.40 -23.43 -48.31
C VAL A 206 -20.88 -23.79 -48.40
N GLU A 207 -21.33 -24.26 -49.56
CA GLU A 207 -22.71 -24.77 -49.75
C GLU A 207 -23.03 -25.92 -48.78
N PHE A 208 -22.06 -26.79 -48.49
CA PHE A 208 -22.20 -27.84 -47.47
C PHE A 208 -22.28 -27.26 -46.05
N LEU A 209 -21.46 -26.26 -45.71
CA LEU A 209 -21.45 -25.65 -44.38
C LEU A 209 -22.74 -24.88 -44.10
N ASP A 210 -23.32 -24.22 -45.10
CA ASP A 210 -24.56 -23.44 -44.99
C ASP A 210 -25.82 -24.34 -44.95
N ASP A 211 -25.73 -25.64 -45.28
CA ASP A 211 -26.88 -26.57 -45.24
C ASP A 211 -27.07 -27.18 -43.83
N PRO A 212 -28.15 -26.83 -43.10
CA PRO A 212 -28.37 -27.28 -41.73
C PRO A 212 -28.70 -28.78 -41.60
N TYR A 213 -29.09 -29.45 -42.70
CA TYR A 213 -29.39 -30.88 -42.70
C TYR A 213 -28.14 -31.74 -42.91
N LEU A 214 -27.15 -31.21 -43.65
CA LEU A 214 -25.88 -31.87 -43.91
C LEU A 214 -24.83 -31.54 -42.85
N ASN A 215 -24.82 -30.28 -42.38
CA ASN A 215 -23.91 -29.79 -41.36
C ASN A 215 -24.61 -29.71 -40.01
N THR A 216 -24.58 -30.82 -39.27
CA THR A 216 -25.25 -30.91 -37.96
C THR A 216 -24.47 -30.19 -36.86
N ARG A 217 -25.20 -29.64 -35.89
CA ARG A 217 -24.60 -28.92 -34.75
C ARG A 217 -23.66 -29.85 -33.97
N GLY A 218 -22.44 -29.38 -33.70
CA GLY A 218 -21.43 -30.15 -32.93
C GLY A 218 -20.60 -31.13 -33.77
N ALA A 219 -20.80 -31.21 -35.09
CA ALA A 219 -19.99 -32.07 -35.96
C ALA A 219 -18.52 -31.60 -36.10
N GLY A 220 -18.17 -30.37 -35.70
CA GLY A 220 -16.80 -29.85 -35.78
C GLY A 220 -16.37 -29.45 -37.20
N ASN A 221 -17.34 -29.32 -38.11
CA ASN A 221 -17.12 -29.11 -39.53
C ASN A 221 -16.58 -27.69 -39.83
N TYR A 222 -17.07 -26.68 -39.13
CA TYR A 222 -16.56 -25.31 -39.28
C TYR A 222 -15.10 -25.24 -38.83
N LEU A 223 -14.76 -25.87 -37.70
CA LEU A 223 -13.40 -25.96 -37.21
C LEU A 223 -12.47 -26.69 -38.20
N CYS A 224 -12.93 -27.80 -38.79
CA CYS A 224 -12.15 -28.58 -39.75
C CYS A 224 -11.86 -27.78 -41.04
N ALA A 225 -12.88 -27.14 -41.61
CA ALA A 225 -12.73 -26.28 -42.78
C ALA A 225 -11.79 -25.10 -42.52
N LEU A 226 -11.89 -24.50 -41.33
CA LEU A 226 -11.01 -23.41 -40.91
C LEU A 226 -9.56 -23.88 -40.75
N LYS A 227 -9.32 -25.04 -40.11
CA LYS A 227 -7.97 -25.63 -39.97
C LYS A 227 -7.31 -25.90 -41.33
N HIS A 228 -8.07 -26.45 -42.27
CA HIS A 228 -7.59 -26.69 -43.63
C HIS A 228 -7.20 -25.36 -44.32
N THR A 229 -8.08 -24.37 -44.25
CA THR A 229 -7.87 -23.04 -44.83
C THR A 229 -6.64 -22.33 -44.25
N LEU A 230 -6.49 -22.34 -42.93
CA LEU A 230 -5.36 -21.74 -42.22
C LEU A 230 -4.03 -22.46 -42.51
N SER A 231 -4.08 -23.77 -42.77
CA SER A 231 -2.89 -24.58 -43.09
C SER A 231 -2.41 -24.33 -44.53
N THR A 232 -3.32 -24.13 -45.47
CA THR A 232 -3.00 -23.95 -46.89
C THR A 232 -2.60 -22.51 -47.25
N ALA A 233 -3.14 -21.50 -46.56
CA ALA A 233 -2.90 -20.10 -46.89
C ALA A 233 -1.56 -19.55 -46.35
N ALA A 234 -0.73 -18.96 -47.22
CA ALA A 234 0.48 -18.21 -46.81
C ALA A 234 0.17 -16.78 -46.33
N VAL A 235 -0.83 -16.14 -46.95
CA VAL A 235 -1.36 -14.82 -46.56
C VAL A 235 -2.85 -14.96 -46.34
N LEU A 236 -3.33 -14.55 -45.15
CA LEU A 236 -4.75 -14.57 -44.84
C LEU A 236 -5.46 -13.44 -45.58
N ARG A 237 -6.46 -13.81 -46.38
CA ARG A 237 -7.38 -12.90 -47.06
C ARG A 237 -8.80 -13.31 -46.72
N LYS A 238 -9.76 -12.42 -46.95
CA LYS A 238 -11.18 -12.74 -46.82
C LYS A 238 -11.50 -13.88 -47.78
N GLN A 239 -11.89 -15.03 -47.22
CA GLN A 239 -12.29 -16.21 -47.98
C GLN A 239 -13.70 -16.62 -47.55
N PRO A 240 -14.46 -17.27 -48.45
CA PRO A 240 -15.85 -17.68 -48.20
C PRO A 240 -16.04 -18.52 -46.93
N VAL A 241 -15.04 -19.32 -46.52
CA VAL A 241 -15.07 -20.13 -45.30
C VAL A 241 -15.13 -19.27 -44.04
N PHE A 242 -14.41 -18.14 -43.99
CA PHE A 242 -14.50 -17.21 -42.86
C PHE A 242 -15.90 -16.58 -42.79
N ASP A 243 -16.46 -16.20 -43.94
CA ASP A 243 -17.83 -15.65 -44.00
C ASP A 243 -18.88 -16.69 -43.57
N ALA A 244 -18.67 -17.98 -43.90
CA ALA A 244 -19.54 -19.06 -43.44
C ALA A 244 -19.52 -19.24 -41.91
N VAL A 245 -18.35 -19.09 -41.29
CA VAL A 245 -18.22 -19.08 -39.82
C VAL A 245 -18.92 -17.87 -39.20
N ILE A 246 -18.81 -16.69 -39.80
CA ILE A 246 -19.52 -15.49 -39.32
C ILE A 246 -21.04 -15.67 -39.42
N ARG A 247 -21.56 -16.16 -40.56
CA ARG A 247 -22.99 -16.46 -40.71
C ARG A 247 -23.48 -17.50 -39.71
N SER A 248 -22.70 -18.54 -39.44
CA SER A 248 -23.10 -19.58 -38.49
C SER A 248 -23.12 -19.09 -37.04
N LEU A 249 -22.28 -18.11 -36.68
CA LEU A 249 -22.37 -17.38 -35.42
C LEU A 249 -23.63 -16.51 -35.34
N GLU A 250 -23.95 -15.76 -36.40
CA GLU A 250 -25.17 -14.92 -36.47
C GLU A 250 -26.44 -15.77 -36.29
N LEU A 251 -26.46 -16.98 -36.87
CA LEU A 251 -27.59 -17.91 -36.80
C LEU A 251 -27.61 -18.79 -35.53
N GLY A 252 -26.57 -18.72 -34.68
CA GLY A 252 -26.48 -19.54 -33.46
C GLY A 252 -26.36 -21.04 -33.73
N LEU A 253 -25.73 -21.42 -34.85
CA LEU A 253 -25.57 -22.83 -35.26
C LEU A 253 -24.33 -23.51 -34.66
N LEU A 254 -23.37 -22.75 -34.17
CA LEU A 254 -22.13 -23.26 -33.59
C LEU A 254 -22.30 -23.74 -32.16
N HIS A 255 -21.72 -24.90 -31.86
CA HIS A 255 -21.69 -25.44 -30.50
C HIS A 255 -20.62 -24.71 -29.66
N PRO A 256 -20.84 -24.44 -28.34
CA PRO A 256 -19.90 -23.70 -27.50
C PRO A 256 -18.48 -24.29 -27.44
N SER A 257 -18.35 -25.62 -27.44
CA SER A 257 -17.03 -26.29 -27.47
C SER A 257 -16.31 -26.07 -28.80
N GLU A 258 -17.03 -26.09 -29.92
CA GLU A 258 -16.47 -25.81 -31.25
C GLU A 258 -16.02 -24.35 -31.35
N LEU A 259 -16.78 -23.40 -30.79
CA LEU A 259 -16.38 -21.99 -30.71
C LEU A 259 -15.07 -21.80 -29.92
N GLN A 260 -14.94 -22.46 -28.77
CA GLN A 260 -13.72 -22.40 -27.96
C GLN A 260 -12.50 -22.93 -28.75
N ASP A 261 -12.67 -24.04 -29.46
CA ASP A 261 -11.62 -24.64 -30.27
C ASP A 261 -11.26 -23.80 -31.50
N ILE A 262 -12.25 -23.12 -32.12
CA ILE A 262 -12.03 -22.16 -33.20
C ILE A 262 -11.15 -21.02 -32.70
N ILE A 263 -11.50 -20.41 -31.56
CA ILE A 263 -10.75 -19.30 -30.93
C ILE A 263 -9.29 -19.72 -30.64
N LYS A 264 -9.09 -20.91 -30.05
CA LYS A 264 -7.75 -21.47 -29.79
C LYS A 264 -6.97 -21.74 -31.08
N THR A 265 -7.64 -22.31 -32.09
CA THR A 265 -7.01 -22.69 -33.37
C THR A 265 -6.50 -21.48 -34.13
N ILE A 266 -7.31 -20.41 -34.22
CA ILE A 266 -6.92 -19.15 -34.88
C ILE A 266 -5.64 -18.57 -34.26
N SER A 267 -5.53 -18.69 -32.95
CA SER A 267 -4.41 -18.14 -32.16
C SER A 267 -3.14 -18.96 -32.30
N ASN A 268 -3.27 -20.29 -32.39
CA ASN A 268 -2.16 -21.22 -32.58
C ASN A 268 -1.46 -21.11 -33.94
N VAL A 269 -2.11 -20.49 -34.95
CA VAL A 269 -1.49 -20.24 -36.27
C VAL A 269 -0.22 -19.40 -36.15
N ARG A 270 -0.15 -18.52 -35.14
CA ARG A 270 1.01 -17.65 -34.89
C ARG A 270 2.24 -18.43 -34.43
N PHE A 271 2.07 -19.54 -33.71
CA PHE A 271 3.17 -20.29 -33.08
C PHE A 271 3.85 -21.31 -34.00
N LYS A 272 3.16 -21.78 -35.06
CA LYS A 272 3.72 -22.82 -35.96
C LYS A 272 4.55 -22.28 -37.14
N ARG A 273 4.48 -20.98 -37.46
CA ARG A 273 5.19 -20.37 -38.60
C ARG A 273 6.01 -19.16 -38.17
N SER A 274 7.13 -19.41 -37.49
CA SER A 274 8.09 -18.37 -37.08
C SER A 274 8.73 -17.58 -38.25
N ASN A 275 8.70 -18.09 -39.49
CA ASN A 275 9.34 -17.44 -40.66
C ASN A 275 8.38 -16.79 -41.68
N GLY A 276 7.07 -16.65 -41.41
CA GLY A 276 6.11 -16.14 -42.42
C GLY A 276 4.93 -15.31 -41.92
N PHE A 277 4.81 -15.02 -40.62
CA PHE A 277 3.66 -14.28 -40.10
C PHE A 277 3.80 -12.76 -40.32
N THR A 278 3.16 -12.23 -41.36
CA THR A 278 3.23 -10.80 -41.69
C THR A 278 2.30 -9.94 -40.82
N THR A 279 2.62 -8.64 -40.67
CA THR A 279 1.75 -7.62 -40.03
C THR A 279 0.35 -7.57 -40.66
N ARG A 280 0.21 -7.98 -41.93
CA ARG A 280 -1.08 -8.10 -42.63
C ARG A 280 -1.94 -9.23 -42.07
N ASN A 281 -1.34 -10.38 -41.76
CA ASN A 281 -2.04 -11.51 -41.15
C ASN A 281 -2.52 -11.14 -39.73
N SER A 282 -1.70 -10.42 -38.96
CA SER A 282 -2.10 -9.92 -37.63
C SER A 282 -3.34 -9.03 -37.72
N ARG A 283 -3.34 -8.03 -38.61
CA ARG A 283 -4.48 -7.12 -38.83
C ARG A 283 -5.74 -7.86 -39.27
N PHE A 284 -5.61 -8.85 -40.15
CA PHE A 284 -6.75 -9.68 -40.56
C PHE A 284 -7.35 -10.44 -39.38
N LEU A 285 -6.52 -11.06 -38.53
CA LEU A 285 -7.01 -11.79 -37.37
C LEU A 285 -7.70 -10.90 -36.34
N VAL A 286 -7.19 -9.68 -36.11
CA VAL A 286 -7.87 -8.69 -35.25
C VAL A 286 -9.28 -8.42 -35.78
N ARG A 287 -9.36 -8.09 -37.08
CA ARG A 287 -10.64 -7.80 -37.75
C ARG A 287 -11.58 -9.01 -37.69
N PHE A 288 -11.06 -10.22 -37.89
CA PHE A 288 -11.87 -11.43 -37.84
C PHE A 288 -12.42 -11.70 -36.43
N HIS A 289 -11.62 -11.51 -35.37
CA HIS A 289 -12.15 -11.60 -34.00
C HIS A 289 -13.22 -10.53 -33.72
N ARG A 290 -13.07 -9.32 -34.28
CA ARG A 290 -14.10 -8.28 -34.18
C ARG A 290 -15.39 -8.69 -34.90
N GLU A 291 -15.28 -9.20 -36.12
CA GLU A 291 -16.43 -9.68 -36.89
C GLU A 291 -17.12 -10.87 -36.19
N MET A 292 -16.36 -11.79 -35.59
CA MET A 292 -16.92 -12.89 -34.78
C MET A 292 -17.68 -12.37 -33.55
N TRP A 293 -17.12 -11.38 -32.85
CA TRP A 293 -17.77 -10.74 -31.72
C TRP A 293 -19.08 -10.06 -32.16
N ASP A 294 -19.03 -9.21 -33.18
CA ASP A 294 -20.20 -8.50 -33.69
C ASP A 294 -21.27 -9.45 -34.25
N ALA A 295 -20.88 -10.64 -34.75
CA ALA A 295 -21.81 -11.69 -35.18
C ALA A 295 -22.56 -12.34 -34.01
N ILE A 296 -21.87 -12.65 -32.91
CA ILE A 296 -22.51 -13.17 -31.68
C ILE A 296 -23.49 -12.12 -31.11
N GLY A 297 -23.13 -10.84 -31.17
CA GLY A 297 -24.02 -9.75 -30.74
C GLY A 297 -25.29 -9.59 -31.58
N ARG A 298 -25.23 -9.97 -32.87
CA ARG A 298 -26.37 -9.96 -33.80
C ARG A 298 -27.22 -11.24 -33.75
N CYS A 299 -26.79 -12.25 -32.99
CA CYS A 299 -27.54 -13.50 -32.86
C CYS A 299 -28.74 -13.32 -31.91
N ASP A 300 -29.92 -13.75 -32.35
CA ASP A 300 -31.14 -13.70 -31.54
C ASP A 300 -31.18 -14.77 -30.45
N VAL A 301 -30.48 -15.90 -30.68
CA VAL A 301 -30.55 -17.11 -29.83
C VAL A 301 -29.41 -17.15 -28.80
N TYR A 302 -28.22 -16.65 -29.14
CA TYR A 302 -27.02 -16.77 -28.32
C TYR A 302 -26.28 -15.43 -28.24
N ARG A 303 -26.54 -14.66 -27.18
CA ARG A 303 -26.00 -13.30 -27.03
C ARG A 303 -24.71 -13.29 -26.22
N HIS A 304 -24.03 -12.14 -26.17
CA HIS A 304 -22.79 -11.98 -25.41
C HIS A 304 -22.86 -12.40 -23.93
N ARG A 305 -24.02 -12.24 -23.29
CA ARG A 305 -24.23 -12.61 -21.87
C ARG A 305 -24.33 -14.12 -21.65
N ASP A 306 -24.62 -14.87 -22.70
CA ASP A 306 -24.82 -16.32 -22.67
C ASP A 306 -23.49 -17.07 -22.93
N LEU A 307 -22.39 -16.33 -23.13
CA LEU A 307 -21.05 -16.88 -23.28
C LEU A 307 -20.55 -17.50 -21.97
N GLY A 308 -20.18 -18.78 -22.03
CA GLY A 308 -19.60 -19.48 -20.89
C GLY A 308 -18.25 -18.89 -20.48
N LYS A 309 -17.95 -18.93 -19.17
CA LYS A 309 -16.71 -18.40 -18.58
C LYS A 309 -15.45 -18.92 -19.27
N GLU A 310 -15.42 -20.20 -19.62
CA GLU A 310 -14.26 -20.83 -20.29
C GLU A 310 -13.98 -20.28 -21.69
N ILE A 311 -15.01 -19.82 -22.41
CA ILE A 311 -14.87 -19.23 -23.75
C ILE A 311 -14.33 -17.81 -23.60
N VAL A 312 -14.89 -17.05 -22.66
CA VAL A 312 -14.44 -15.68 -22.35
C VAL A 312 -12.98 -15.70 -21.88
N ASP A 313 -12.62 -16.63 -20.99
CA ASP A 313 -11.24 -16.77 -20.48
C ASP A 313 -10.26 -17.12 -21.59
N ALA A 314 -10.60 -18.09 -22.46
CA ALA A 314 -9.75 -18.45 -23.60
C ALA A 314 -9.56 -17.24 -24.53
N TRP A 315 -10.64 -16.52 -24.84
CA TRP A 315 -10.60 -15.37 -25.74
C TRP A 315 -9.78 -14.21 -25.15
N LEU A 316 -9.99 -13.86 -23.88
CA LEU A 316 -9.26 -12.78 -23.22
C LEU A 316 -7.76 -13.09 -23.07
N SER A 317 -7.39 -14.37 -22.84
CA SER A 317 -5.98 -14.80 -22.83
C SER A 317 -5.30 -14.46 -24.14
N ILE A 318 -5.93 -14.82 -25.25
CA ILE A 318 -5.41 -14.60 -26.60
C ILE A 318 -5.26 -13.11 -26.89
N LEU A 319 -6.26 -12.30 -26.54
CA LEU A 319 -6.22 -10.85 -26.79
C LEU A 319 -5.11 -10.17 -25.97
N CYS A 320 -4.93 -10.59 -24.71
CA CYS A 320 -3.87 -10.05 -23.83
C CYS A 320 -2.46 -10.47 -24.28
N GLU A 321 -2.28 -11.65 -24.86
CA GLU A 321 -1.00 -12.13 -25.41
C GLU A 321 -0.57 -11.37 -26.66
N ARG A 322 -1.53 -10.96 -27.51
CA ARG A 322 -1.24 -10.30 -28.78
C ARG A 322 -0.82 -8.84 -28.65
N GLN A 323 -1.28 -8.16 -27.59
CA GLN A 323 -0.89 -6.80 -27.22
C GLN A 323 -1.03 -5.77 -28.36
N THR A 324 -2.10 -5.87 -29.17
CA THR A 324 -2.42 -4.83 -30.15
C THR A 324 -3.51 -3.90 -29.62
N TYR A 325 -3.53 -2.65 -30.08
CA TYR A 325 -4.51 -1.65 -29.62
C TYR A 325 -5.96 -2.09 -29.83
N GLU A 326 -6.28 -2.62 -31.01
CA GLU A 326 -7.61 -3.11 -31.35
C GLU A 326 -8.01 -4.35 -30.52
N ASP A 327 -7.04 -5.23 -30.20
CA ASP A 327 -7.27 -6.36 -29.30
C ASP A 327 -7.63 -5.88 -27.88
N PHE A 328 -7.04 -4.77 -27.40
CA PHE A 328 -7.40 -4.17 -26.11
C PHE A 328 -8.80 -3.55 -26.11
N ILE A 329 -9.22 -2.90 -27.21
CA ILE A 329 -10.60 -2.40 -27.35
C ILE A 329 -11.58 -3.58 -27.34
N LEU A 330 -11.31 -4.62 -28.12
CA LEU A 330 -12.16 -5.80 -28.15
C LEU A 330 -12.21 -6.48 -26.77
N ALA A 331 -11.08 -6.64 -26.08
CA ALA A 331 -11.05 -7.22 -24.74
C ALA A 331 -11.87 -6.38 -23.73
N LYS A 332 -11.84 -5.05 -23.85
CA LYS A 332 -12.71 -4.16 -23.07
C LYS A 332 -14.17 -4.45 -23.35
N ASP A 333 -14.58 -4.50 -24.62
CA ASP A 333 -15.97 -4.74 -25.02
C ASP A 333 -16.46 -6.13 -24.56
N VAL A 334 -15.59 -7.14 -24.64
CA VAL A 334 -15.85 -8.49 -24.11
C VAL A 334 -16.13 -8.45 -22.61
N ILE A 335 -15.28 -7.78 -21.83
CA ILE A 335 -15.46 -7.63 -20.38
C ILE A 335 -16.75 -6.89 -20.04
N LEU A 336 -17.03 -5.78 -20.72
CA LEU A 336 -18.25 -4.98 -20.48
C LEU A 336 -19.53 -5.76 -20.79
N ALA A 337 -19.52 -6.63 -21.80
CA ALA A 337 -20.72 -7.38 -22.19
C ALA A 337 -20.93 -8.66 -21.38
N THR A 338 -19.85 -9.28 -20.87
CA THR A 338 -19.89 -10.61 -20.22
C THR A 338 -19.87 -10.52 -18.69
N GLN A 339 -19.23 -9.50 -18.12
CA GLN A 339 -19.11 -9.39 -16.67
C GLN A 339 -20.23 -8.51 -16.09
N ASP A 340 -20.88 -9.05 -15.07
CA ASP A 340 -21.83 -8.29 -14.27
C ASP A 340 -21.09 -7.18 -13.49
N PRO A 341 -21.56 -5.92 -13.55
CA PRO A 341 -21.03 -4.80 -12.77
C PRO A 341 -20.88 -5.09 -11.27
N SER A 342 -21.69 -6.01 -10.73
CA SER A 342 -21.75 -6.37 -9.31
C SER A 342 -20.95 -7.64 -8.93
N SER A 343 -20.66 -8.55 -9.86
CA SER A 343 -20.03 -9.87 -9.60
C SER A 343 -18.55 -9.84 -9.19
N ALA A 344 -18.18 -10.49 -8.09
CA ALA A 344 -16.83 -10.44 -7.49
C ALA A 344 -15.68 -11.05 -8.33
N ASP A 345 -15.94 -11.91 -9.32
CA ASP A 345 -14.88 -12.66 -10.03
C ASP A 345 -14.37 -11.91 -11.28
N ARG A 346 -13.39 -11.02 -11.07
CA ARG A 346 -12.89 -10.07 -12.10
C ARG A 346 -11.39 -10.20 -12.40
N ARG A 347 -10.89 -11.42 -12.54
CA ARG A 347 -9.44 -11.70 -12.70
C ARG A 347 -8.79 -11.06 -13.92
N TRP A 348 -9.55 -10.94 -15.01
CA TRP A 348 -9.02 -10.41 -16.26
C TRP A 348 -8.81 -8.90 -16.25
N VAL A 349 -9.58 -8.14 -15.45
CA VAL A 349 -9.50 -6.68 -15.45
C VAL A 349 -8.11 -6.19 -14.98
N PRO A 350 -7.54 -6.70 -13.86
CA PRO A 350 -6.16 -6.41 -13.47
C PRO A 350 -5.13 -6.75 -14.55
N THR A 351 -5.24 -7.93 -15.15
CA THR A 351 -4.31 -8.40 -16.20
C THR A 351 -4.38 -7.52 -17.45
N LEU A 352 -5.58 -7.15 -17.88
CA LEU A 352 -5.80 -6.29 -19.04
C LEU A 352 -5.20 -4.90 -18.82
N ILE A 353 -5.45 -4.29 -17.65
CA ILE A 353 -4.88 -2.98 -17.30
C ILE A 353 -3.36 -3.06 -17.29
N ALA A 354 -2.80 -4.11 -16.69
CA ALA A 354 -1.36 -4.32 -16.62
C ALA A 354 -0.73 -4.50 -18.02
N CYS A 355 -1.33 -5.31 -18.89
CA CYS A 355 -0.91 -5.48 -20.28
C CYS A 355 -1.01 -4.18 -21.09
N TRP A 356 -2.09 -3.42 -20.93
CA TRP A 356 -2.28 -2.13 -21.61
C TRP A 356 -1.24 -1.08 -21.17
N LEU A 357 -0.89 -1.05 -19.88
CA LEU A 357 0.12 -0.14 -19.35
C LEU A 357 1.54 -0.47 -19.84
N LYS A 358 1.83 -1.76 -20.10
CA LYS A 358 3.11 -2.26 -20.63
C LYS A 358 3.36 -1.87 -22.08
N ASP A 359 2.30 -1.70 -22.90
CA ASP A 359 2.45 -1.34 -24.31
C ASP A 359 3.13 0.03 -24.48
N SER A 360 3.95 0.16 -25.53
CA SER A 360 4.89 1.27 -25.74
C SER A 360 4.19 2.63 -25.81
N ALA A 361 4.90 3.69 -25.40
CA ALA A 361 4.39 5.07 -25.46
C ALA A 361 4.09 5.56 -26.90
N GLU A 362 4.65 4.93 -27.93
CA GLU A 362 4.46 5.28 -29.34
C GLU A 362 3.13 4.73 -29.89
N SER A 363 2.76 3.49 -29.52
CA SER A 363 1.43 2.89 -29.77
C SER A 363 0.30 3.69 -29.10
N ARG A 364 0.60 4.32 -27.95
CA ARG A 364 -0.36 5.07 -27.13
C ARG A 364 -0.69 6.49 -27.63
N ARG A 365 0.07 7.07 -28.56
CA ARG A 365 -0.18 8.45 -29.04
C ARG A 365 -1.50 8.60 -29.80
N SER A 366 -2.04 7.50 -30.35
CA SER A 366 -3.36 7.44 -30.97
C SER A 366 -4.44 6.84 -30.06
N SER A 367 -4.08 6.34 -28.88
CA SER A 367 -4.97 5.58 -28.01
C SER A 367 -5.80 6.48 -27.10
N ASN A 368 -7.10 6.19 -27.04
CA ASN A 368 -8.09 6.87 -26.19
C ASN A 368 -7.57 7.06 -24.74
N ARG A 369 -7.30 8.32 -24.36
CA ARG A 369 -6.84 8.73 -23.02
C ARG A 369 -7.77 8.23 -21.90
N HIS A 370 -9.01 7.89 -22.24
CA HIS A 370 -10.07 7.51 -21.34
C HIS A 370 -10.28 5.98 -21.19
N PHE A 371 -9.45 5.13 -21.80
CA PHE A 371 -9.62 3.66 -21.75
C PHE A 371 -9.84 3.10 -20.33
N ILE A 372 -8.93 3.42 -19.39
CA ILE A 372 -9.02 2.97 -17.99
C ILE A 372 -10.23 3.62 -17.28
N LYS A 373 -10.52 4.87 -17.60
CA LYS A 373 -11.63 5.62 -17.01
C LYS A 373 -12.99 5.03 -17.40
N GLU A 374 -13.17 4.70 -18.68
CA GLU A 374 -14.37 4.02 -19.19
C GLU A 374 -14.52 2.62 -18.57
N LEU A 375 -13.43 1.85 -18.55
CA LEU A 375 -13.44 0.48 -18.01
C LEU A 375 -13.78 0.45 -16.52
N LEU A 376 -13.16 1.30 -15.70
CA LEU A 376 -13.44 1.37 -14.27
C LEU A 376 -14.79 2.05 -13.99
N GLY A 377 -15.23 2.99 -14.83
CA GLY A 377 -16.52 3.68 -14.68
C GLY A 377 -17.75 2.76 -14.87
N TYR A 378 -17.59 1.61 -15.54
CA TYR A 378 -18.66 0.62 -15.69
C TYR A 378 -18.99 -0.13 -14.40
N PHE A 379 -18.00 -0.36 -13.53
CA PHE A 379 -18.17 -1.18 -12.34
C PHE A 379 -18.69 -0.38 -11.14
N HIS A 380 -19.39 -1.06 -10.22
CA HIS A 380 -19.80 -0.43 -8.97
C HIS A 380 -18.58 0.09 -8.18
N PRO A 381 -18.66 1.20 -7.42
CA PRO A 381 -17.50 1.77 -6.73
C PRO A 381 -16.75 0.80 -5.80
N THR A 382 -17.45 -0.14 -5.17
CA THR A 382 -16.85 -1.19 -4.34
C THR A 382 -16.03 -2.18 -5.17
N ALA A 383 -16.56 -2.63 -6.31
CA ALA A 383 -15.84 -3.48 -7.26
C ALA A 383 -14.62 -2.77 -7.84
N THR A 384 -14.76 -1.48 -8.17
CA THR A 384 -13.67 -0.64 -8.65
C THR A 384 -12.53 -0.55 -7.65
N SER A 385 -12.83 -0.40 -6.36
CA SER A 385 -11.82 -0.40 -5.30
C SER A 385 -11.02 -1.72 -5.27
N GLU A 386 -11.68 -2.86 -5.41
CA GLU A 386 -11.05 -4.17 -5.42
C GLU A 386 -10.19 -4.40 -6.69
N ILE A 387 -10.66 -3.95 -7.85
CA ILE A 387 -9.89 -4.00 -9.10
C ILE A 387 -8.61 -3.17 -8.96
N ILE A 388 -8.68 -1.95 -8.42
CA ILE A 388 -7.52 -1.08 -8.22
C ILE A 388 -6.48 -1.76 -7.30
N ILE A 389 -6.95 -2.38 -6.21
CA ILE A 389 -6.09 -3.12 -5.27
C ILE A 389 -5.40 -4.29 -5.97
N ARG A 390 -6.17 -5.19 -6.60
CA ARG A 390 -5.63 -6.38 -7.28
C ARG A 390 -4.69 -6.02 -8.43
N THR A 391 -4.99 -4.96 -9.18
CA THR A 391 -4.12 -4.48 -10.26
C THR A 391 -2.76 -4.04 -9.71
N THR A 392 -2.76 -3.27 -8.63
CA THR A 392 -1.52 -2.77 -8.04
C THR A 392 -0.69 -3.91 -7.44
N GLU A 393 -1.33 -4.84 -6.72
CA GLU A 393 -0.68 -6.03 -6.16
C GLU A 393 -0.10 -6.94 -7.25
N TYR A 394 -0.85 -7.13 -8.35
CA TYR A 394 -0.38 -7.89 -9.51
C TYR A 394 0.84 -7.23 -10.17
N MET A 395 0.81 -5.91 -10.38
CA MET A 395 1.93 -5.18 -11.00
C MET A 395 3.20 -5.21 -10.15
N VAL A 396 3.08 -5.13 -8.83
CA VAL A 396 4.22 -5.22 -7.91
C VAL A 396 4.77 -6.65 -7.87
N SER A 397 3.90 -7.65 -7.78
CA SER A 397 4.30 -9.07 -7.76
C SER A 397 5.01 -9.49 -9.05
N THR A 398 4.56 -8.95 -10.19
CA THR A 398 5.18 -9.18 -11.51
C THR A 398 6.35 -8.24 -11.83
N LYS A 399 6.70 -7.32 -10.91
CA LYS A 399 7.75 -6.29 -11.06
C LYS A 399 7.61 -5.48 -12.36
N MET A 400 6.38 -5.15 -12.74
CA MET A 400 6.12 -4.33 -13.91
C MET A 400 6.58 -2.89 -13.68
N GLY A 401 7.49 -2.38 -14.52
CA GLY A 401 8.00 -1.00 -14.48
C GLY A 401 6.99 0.09 -14.83
N CYS A 402 5.69 -0.18 -14.74
CA CYS A 402 4.60 0.70 -15.17
C CYS A 402 3.87 1.39 -14.00
N LEU A 403 4.37 1.27 -12.77
CA LEU A 403 3.73 1.84 -11.56
C LEU A 403 3.62 3.37 -11.60
N LEU A 404 4.59 4.07 -12.20
CA LEU A 404 4.54 5.53 -12.39
C LEU A 404 3.38 5.94 -13.31
N GLU A 405 3.20 5.20 -14.41
CA GLU A 405 2.10 5.46 -15.33
C GLU A 405 0.76 5.12 -14.68
N TRP A 406 0.70 4.02 -13.94
CA TRP A 406 -0.49 3.64 -13.17
C TRP A 406 -0.89 4.73 -12.16
N GLN A 407 0.08 5.27 -11.42
CA GLN A 407 -0.14 6.38 -10.49
C GLN A 407 -0.73 7.62 -11.20
N ARG A 408 -0.23 7.93 -12.40
CA ARG A 408 -0.76 9.04 -13.21
C ARG A 408 -2.21 8.79 -13.61
N ARG A 409 -2.57 7.57 -13.99
CA ARG A 409 -3.94 7.21 -14.40
C ARG A 409 -4.92 7.18 -13.25
N LEU A 410 -4.49 6.75 -12.06
CA LEU A 410 -5.31 6.86 -10.84
C LEU A 410 -5.68 8.31 -10.52
N SER A 411 -4.79 9.27 -10.81
CA SER A 411 -5.08 10.69 -10.63
C SER A 411 -6.02 11.29 -11.69
N GLU A 412 -6.40 10.56 -12.74
CA GLU A 412 -7.34 11.01 -13.78
C GLU A 412 -8.78 10.47 -13.55
N LEU A 413 -9.02 9.73 -12.46
CA LEU A 413 -10.32 9.12 -12.14
C LEU A 413 -11.32 10.11 -11.54
N ASP A 414 -12.59 9.94 -11.88
CA ASP A 414 -13.73 10.66 -11.31
C ASP A 414 -14.38 9.84 -10.17
N ASN A 415 -15.31 10.42 -9.41
CA ASN A 415 -16.09 9.74 -8.36
C ASN A 415 -15.26 9.08 -7.24
N ILE A 416 -14.08 9.65 -6.95
CA ILE A 416 -13.12 9.14 -5.96
C ILE A 416 -13.76 8.97 -4.58
N THR A 417 -14.69 9.84 -4.19
CA THR A 417 -15.37 9.78 -2.88
C THR A 417 -16.06 8.44 -2.66
N ASN A 418 -16.74 7.90 -3.68
CA ASN A 418 -17.51 6.67 -3.60
C ASN A 418 -16.59 5.43 -3.67
N ILE A 419 -15.46 5.53 -4.39
CA ILE A 419 -14.48 4.45 -4.48
C ILE A 419 -13.73 4.30 -3.14
N VAL A 420 -13.40 5.42 -2.50
CA VAL A 420 -12.63 5.45 -1.25
C VAL A 420 -13.48 5.10 -0.02
N SER A 421 -14.79 5.34 -0.05
CA SER A 421 -15.71 4.93 1.01
C SER A 421 -15.96 3.42 1.09
N SER A 422 -15.42 2.64 0.15
CA SER A 422 -15.53 1.17 0.16
C SER A 422 -14.77 0.54 1.33
N GLN A 423 -15.42 -0.39 2.03
CA GLN A 423 -14.83 -1.13 3.15
C GLN A 423 -13.64 -2.03 2.72
N LYS A 424 -13.55 -2.38 1.42
CA LYS A 424 -12.49 -3.21 0.84
C LYS A 424 -11.08 -2.66 1.02
N TRP A 425 -10.92 -1.34 1.22
CA TRP A 425 -9.62 -0.74 1.53
C TRP A 425 -9.08 -1.20 2.89
N VAL A 426 -9.97 -1.39 3.85
CA VAL A 426 -9.68 -1.68 5.27
C VAL A 426 -9.73 -3.18 5.58
N ASP A 427 -10.55 -3.94 4.84
CA ASP A 427 -10.66 -5.39 4.99
C ASP A 427 -9.38 -6.08 4.51
N ILE A 428 -8.40 -6.23 5.40
CA ILE A 428 -7.15 -6.96 5.15
C ILE A 428 -7.11 -8.23 6.00
N GLY A 429 -7.72 -8.19 7.19
CA GLY A 429 -7.65 -9.25 8.19
C GLY A 429 -8.65 -10.40 8.02
N THR A 430 -9.77 -10.21 7.32
CA THR A 430 -10.79 -11.26 7.12
C THR A 430 -10.39 -12.32 6.10
N GLN A 431 -9.40 -12.05 5.25
CA GLN A 431 -8.86 -13.01 4.29
C GLN A 431 -7.87 -13.99 4.98
N HIS A 432 -7.02 -13.51 5.88
CA HIS A 432 -6.09 -14.37 6.64
C HIS A 432 -6.77 -15.21 7.75
N THR A 433 -7.87 -14.75 8.35
CA THR A 433 -8.64 -15.59 9.29
C THR A 433 -9.51 -16.64 8.59
N ALA A 434 -9.92 -16.40 7.34
CA ALA A 434 -10.60 -17.41 6.51
C ALA A 434 -9.63 -18.47 5.95
N GLU A 435 -8.35 -18.14 5.74
CA GLU A 435 -7.30 -19.12 5.39
C GLU A 435 -7.05 -20.15 6.50
N LEU A 436 -7.26 -19.79 7.77
CA LEU A 436 -7.24 -20.74 8.90
C LEU A 436 -8.48 -21.65 8.96
N LEU A 437 -9.55 -21.29 8.24
CA LEU A 437 -10.82 -22.02 8.15
C LEU A 437 -11.08 -22.45 6.70
N GLY A 438 -10.05 -22.99 6.02
CA GLY A 438 -10.17 -23.93 4.90
C GLY A 438 -11.21 -23.62 3.82
N SER A 439 -11.00 -22.57 3.01
CA SER A 439 -11.56 -22.53 1.65
C SER A 439 -10.44 -22.37 0.61
N PRO A 440 -10.27 -23.30 -0.33
CA PRO A 440 -9.23 -23.20 -1.36
C PRO A 440 -9.74 -22.38 -2.56
N GLN A 441 -9.70 -21.05 -2.47
CA GLN A 441 -9.77 -20.14 -3.63
C GLN A 441 -9.01 -18.86 -3.29
N GLU A 442 -8.24 -18.20 -4.15
CA GLU A 442 -7.58 -18.51 -5.41
C GLU A 442 -6.53 -17.38 -5.53
N MET A 443 -5.30 -17.74 -5.89
CA MET A 443 -4.09 -16.88 -5.88
C MET A 443 -3.65 -16.39 -4.50
N ASN A 444 -2.85 -17.22 -3.82
CA ASN A 444 -2.01 -16.85 -2.68
C ASN A 444 -1.32 -15.51 -2.96
N SER A 445 -1.69 -14.45 -2.25
CA SER A 445 -0.97 -13.18 -2.34
C SER A 445 0.46 -13.44 -1.91
N THR A 446 1.42 -13.37 -2.84
CA THR A 446 2.86 -13.53 -2.56
C THR A 446 3.42 -12.41 -1.68
N LEU A 447 2.60 -11.40 -1.37
CA LEU A 447 2.95 -10.19 -0.64
C LEU A 447 2.59 -10.35 0.83
N SER A 448 3.57 -10.08 1.71
CA SER A 448 3.35 -9.91 3.15
C SER A 448 2.23 -8.91 3.46
N LEU A 449 1.51 -9.13 4.56
CA LEU A 449 0.48 -8.22 5.09
C LEU A 449 0.98 -6.76 5.17
N ARG A 450 2.24 -6.56 5.58
CA ARG A 450 2.87 -5.24 5.65
C ARG A 450 2.97 -4.58 4.28
N HIS A 451 3.37 -5.35 3.26
CA HIS A 451 3.44 -4.87 1.89
C HIS A 451 2.05 -4.49 1.34
N GLN A 452 1.03 -5.30 1.59
CA GLN A 452 -0.34 -5.01 1.16
C GLN A 452 -0.86 -3.69 1.76
N ILE A 453 -0.63 -3.46 3.07
CA ILE A 453 -1.01 -2.22 3.73
C ILE A 453 -0.33 -1.01 3.06
N ILE A 454 0.98 -1.09 2.81
CA ILE A 454 1.75 0.00 2.20
C ILE A 454 1.25 0.32 0.80
N LEU A 455 0.96 -0.70 -0.01
CA LEU A 455 0.40 -0.52 -1.34
C LEU A 455 -0.97 0.17 -1.28
N ARG A 456 -1.84 -0.21 -0.35
CA ARG A 456 -3.15 0.42 -0.15
C ARG A 456 -3.02 1.88 0.26
N ILE A 457 -2.11 2.21 1.18
CA ILE A 457 -1.80 3.61 1.54
C ILE A 457 -1.27 4.37 0.31
N TRP A 458 -0.40 3.74 -0.50
CA TRP A 458 0.14 4.34 -1.72
C TRP A 458 -0.92 4.65 -2.77
N MET A 459 -1.85 3.73 -3.01
CA MET A 459 -2.99 3.91 -3.91
C MET A 459 -3.92 5.02 -3.43
N LEU A 460 -4.33 4.98 -2.15
CA LEU A 460 -5.18 6.01 -1.55
C LEU A 460 -4.54 7.39 -1.67
N ARG A 461 -3.22 7.49 -1.47
CA ARG A 461 -2.49 8.75 -1.62
C ARG A 461 -2.42 9.24 -3.07
N ALA A 462 -2.39 8.33 -4.04
CA ALA A 462 -2.44 8.68 -5.46
C ALA A 462 -3.82 9.27 -5.82
N LEU A 463 -4.89 8.64 -5.32
CA LEU A 463 -6.27 9.13 -5.43
C LEU A 463 -6.48 10.46 -4.71
N SER A 464 -5.76 10.73 -3.61
CA SER A 464 -5.83 12.02 -2.91
C SER A 464 -5.33 13.20 -3.75
N LYS A 465 -4.49 12.99 -4.76
CA LYS A 465 -3.91 14.08 -5.57
C LYS A 465 -4.92 14.74 -6.50
N SER A 466 -5.94 13.99 -6.91
CA SER A 466 -6.99 14.44 -7.84
C SER A 466 -8.21 15.02 -7.14
N LEU A 467 -8.22 15.02 -5.82
CA LEU A 467 -9.28 15.60 -5.01
C LEU A 467 -9.23 17.15 -5.04
N PRO A 468 -10.39 17.84 -5.12
CA PRO A 468 -10.48 19.30 -5.26
C PRO A 468 -10.01 20.08 -4.03
N GLN A 469 -9.80 19.41 -2.89
CA GLN A 469 -9.33 19.97 -1.60
C GLN A 469 -7.87 20.51 -1.64
N GLY A 470 -7.32 20.74 -2.83
CA GLY A 470 -6.02 21.35 -3.05
C GLY A 470 -4.84 20.43 -2.73
N PRO A 471 -3.61 20.95 -2.77
CA PRO A 471 -2.41 20.14 -2.69
C PRO A 471 -2.30 19.39 -1.35
N LEU A 472 -1.59 18.27 -1.38
CA LEU A 472 -1.64 17.23 -0.34
C LEU A 472 -1.39 17.71 1.11
N TRP A 473 -0.73 18.85 1.28
CA TRP A 473 -0.36 19.49 2.56
C TRP A 473 -1.37 20.50 3.12
N ARG A 474 -2.52 20.73 2.48
CA ARG A 474 -3.64 21.53 3.05
C ARG A 474 -4.41 20.70 4.08
N LYS A 475 -4.99 21.39 5.08
CA LYS A 475 -5.67 20.78 6.24
C LYS A 475 -7.11 20.34 5.97
N ASP A 476 -7.57 20.46 4.74
CA ASP A 476 -8.94 20.12 4.39
C ASP A 476 -9.09 18.59 4.51
N GLN A 477 -10.01 18.15 5.37
CA GLN A 477 -10.23 16.74 5.62
C GLN A 477 -10.64 16.05 4.32
N ARG A 478 -9.89 15.03 3.92
CA ARG A 478 -10.19 14.25 2.72
C ARG A 478 -10.86 12.94 3.08
N VAL A 479 -11.68 12.44 2.16
CA VAL A 479 -12.30 11.11 2.28
C VAL A 479 -11.24 10.00 2.40
N THR A 480 -10.05 10.21 1.82
CA THR A 480 -8.91 9.29 1.91
C THR A 480 -8.21 9.26 3.26
N ASP A 481 -8.38 10.28 4.11
CA ASP A 481 -7.60 10.38 5.35
C ASP A 481 -8.04 9.33 6.38
N SER A 482 -9.35 9.07 6.48
CA SER A 482 -9.92 8.04 7.37
C SER A 482 -9.38 6.63 7.09
N PRO A 483 -9.46 6.09 5.86
CA PRO A 483 -8.90 4.77 5.57
C PRO A 483 -7.38 4.73 5.72
N ILE A 484 -6.64 5.81 5.38
CA ILE A 484 -5.18 5.85 5.60
C ILE A 484 -4.85 5.76 7.08
N THR A 485 -5.52 6.53 7.95
CA THR A 485 -5.29 6.47 9.39
C THR A 485 -5.59 5.09 9.95
N HIS A 486 -6.68 4.46 9.53
CA HIS A 486 -7.03 3.10 9.97
C HIS A 486 -5.96 2.08 9.52
N LEU A 487 -5.49 2.16 8.28
CA LEU A 487 -4.42 1.31 7.77
C LEU A 487 -3.10 1.51 8.52
N CYS A 488 -2.75 2.74 8.90
CA CYS A 488 -1.59 2.99 9.77
C CYS A 488 -1.74 2.32 11.14
N THR A 489 -2.93 2.36 11.75
CA THR A 489 -3.16 1.70 13.04
C THR A 489 -3.04 0.18 12.95
N ILE A 490 -3.53 -0.42 11.85
CA ILE A 490 -3.34 -1.86 11.59
C ILE A 490 -1.84 -2.16 11.42
N TYR A 491 -1.12 -1.38 10.62
CA TYR A 491 0.31 -1.58 10.41
C TYR A 491 1.11 -1.53 11.72
N GLU A 492 0.83 -0.57 12.60
CA GLU A 492 1.46 -0.48 13.93
C GLU A 492 1.19 -1.70 14.79
N SER A 493 -0.04 -2.20 14.79
CA SER A 493 -0.38 -3.43 15.52
C SER A 493 0.40 -4.65 15.02
N THR A 494 0.88 -4.63 13.76
CA THR A 494 1.77 -5.69 13.24
C THR A 494 3.23 -5.51 13.67
N LEU A 495 3.65 -4.30 14.06
CA LEU A 495 5.00 -4.07 14.58
C LEU A 495 5.11 -4.50 16.05
N ASP A 496 4.08 -4.23 16.85
CA ASP A 496 4.06 -4.58 18.29
C ASP A 496 4.14 -6.09 18.54
N LYS A 497 3.67 -6.91 17.58
CA LYS A 497 3.68 -8.38 17.68
C LYS A 497 5.08 -9.01 17.53
N ASP A 498 6.00 -8.32 16.85
CA ASP A 498 7.34 -8.85 16.60
C ASP A 498 8.32 -8.62 17.77
N GLY A 499 7.85 -8.05 18.89
CA GLY A 499 8.64 -7.84 20.11
C GLY A 499 9.79 -6.83 19.97
N GLY A 500 9.99 -6.26 18.78
CA GLY A 500 10.96 -5.22 18.50
C GLY A 500 10.37 -3.83 18.70
N TYR A 501 11.07 -2.98 19.45
CA TYR A 501 10.87 -1.52 19.42
C TYR A 501 11.29 -0.95 18.06
N GLU A 502 10.62 -1.33 16.97
CA GLU A 502 10.84 -0.77 15.65
C GLU A 502 10.00 0.50 15.47
N ASP A 503 10.67 1.60 15.16
CA ASP A 503 10.01 2.86 14.86
C ASP A 503 9.22 2.76 13.55
N LEU A 504 7.93 3.11 13.60
CA LEU A 504 6.97 3.05 12.50
C LEU A 504 7.53 3.62 11.19
N LEU A 505 8.12 4.81 11.24
CA LEU A 505 8.59 5.51 10.04
C LEU A 505 9.86 4.87 9.47
N SER A 506 10.69 4.30 10.34
CA SER A 506 11.90 3.59 9.95
C SER A 506 11.57 2.28 9.23
N SER A 507 10.62 1.50 9.78
CA SER A 507 10.12 0.27 9.16
C SER A 507 9.40 0.57 7.83
N LEU A 508 8.52 1.59 7.82
CA LEU A 508 7.83 2.03 6.60
C LEU A 508 8.82 2.46 5.50
N MET A 509 9.88 3.20 5.85
CA MET A 509 10.90 3.60 4.88
C MET A 509 11.61 2.41 4.27
N LEU A 510 12.00 1.43 5.09
CA LEU A 510 12.64 0.20 4.64
C LEU A 510 11.73 -0.56 3.67
N GLU A 511 10.46 -0.72 4.02
CA GLU A 511 9.49 -1.47 3.21
C GLU A 511 9.11 -0.75 1.90
N ILE A 512 9.11 0.58 1.89
CA ILE A 512 8.96 1.35 0.63
C ILE A 512 10.15 1.06 -0.30
N HIS A 513 11.36 0.97 0.24
CA HIS A 513 12.57 0.68 -0.53
C HIS A 513 12.67 -0.78 -0.98
N THR A 514 12.11 -1.74 -0.23
CA THR A 514 12.03 -3.16 -0.63
C THR A 514 11.04 -3.35 -1.78
N LEU A 515 9.88 -2.69 -1.72
CA LEU A 515 8.85 -2.76 -2.75
C LEU A 515 9.23 -2.03 -4.05
N GLY A 516 10.17 -1.07 -4.00
CA GLY A 516 10.59 -0.31 -5.17
C GLY A 516 9.48 0.54 -5.78
N ILE A 517 8.50 0.95 -4.97
CA ILE A 517 7.36 1.75 -5.42
C ILE A 517 7.77 3.20 -5.72
N PRO A 518 7.11 3.87 -6.68
CA PRO A 518 7.36 5.27 -6.95
C PRO A 518 6.99 6.17 -5.77
N SER A 519 7.77 7.23 -5.55
CA SER A 519 7.52 8.18 -4.47
C SER A 519 6.14 8.84 -4.58
N ASN A 520 5.35 8.78 -3.51
CA ASN A 520 4.02 9.40 -3.45
C ASN A 520 3.80 10.25 -2.19
N GLY A 521 4.87 10.55 -1.44
CA GLY A 521 4.78 11.32 -0.20
C GLY A 521 4.19 10.49 0.94
N LEU A 522 4.48 9.19 0.99
CA LEU A 522 3.91 8.28 1.99
C LEU A 522 4.35 8.65 3.41
N LEU A 523 5.65 8.82 3.61
CA LEU A 523 6.22 9.23 4.90
C LEU A 523 5.63 10.57 5.37
N MET A 524 5.43 11.50 4.44
CA MET A 524 4.80 12.79 4.73
C MET A 524 3.34 12.63 5.15
N SER A 525 2.58 11.76 4.47
CA SER A 525 1.17 11.50 4.77
C SER A 525 0.99 10.93 6.18
N VAL A 526 1.81 9.94 6.55
CA VAL A 526 1.75 9.32 7.88
C VAL A 526 2.08 10.34 8.98
N VAL A 527 3.13 11.14 8.79
CA VAL A 527 3.50 12.19 9.75
C VAL A 527 2.40 13.24 9.89
N GLU A 528 1.81 13.71 8.78
CA GLU A 528 0.79 14.76 8.80
C GLU A 528 -0.53 14.29 9.44
N LEU A 529 -0.95 13.06 9.18
CA LEU A 529 -2.16 12.48 9.78
C LEU A 529 -1.98 12.20 11.28
N LYS A 530 -0.78 11.78 11.70
CA LYS A 530 -0.47 11.53 13.12
C LYS A 530 -0.18 12.78 13.93
N ALA A 531 0.48 13.77 13.34
CA ALA A 531 0.84 15.01 14.01
C ALA A 531 -0.39 15.93 14.11
N ALA A 532 -1.42 15.50 14.85
CA ALA A 532 -2.73 16.12 14.99
C ALA A 532 -2.74 17.63 15.35
N LYS A 533 -1.58 18.26 15.63
CA LYS A 533 -1.46 19.66 16.04
C LYS A 533 -0.29 20.46 15.43
N ARG A 534 0.76 19.84 14.87
CA ARG A 534 1.97 20.57 14.39
C ARG A 534 2.17 20.38 12.89
N ARG A 535 2.19 21.49 12.13
CA ARG A 535 2.53 21.46 10.70
C ARG A 535 3.99 21.03 10.53
N THR A 536 4.22 20.10 9.61
CA THR A 536 5.56 19.81 9.10
C THR A 536 6.12 21.07 8.44
N THR A 537 7.35 21.44 8.81
CA THR A 537 8.06 22.57 8.19
C THR A 537 8.41 22.24 6.74
N ARG A 538 8.67 23.27 5.90
CA ARG A 538 9.10 23.06 4.51
C ARG A 538 10.39 22.22 4.43
N ALA A 539 11.29 22.38 5.40
CA ALA A 539 12.52 21.58 5.51
C ALA A 539 12.19 20.10 5.80
N GLN A 540 11.35 19.83 6.80
CA GLN A 540 10.87 18.47 7.11
C GLN A 540 10.26 17.78 5.89
N ARG A 541 9.39 18.47 5.15
CA ARG A 541 8.75 17.90 3.94
C ARG A 541 9.75 17.54 2.86
N ARG A 542 10.75 18.41 2.61
CA ARG A 542 11.81 18.15 1.63
C ARG A 542 12.65 16.93 2.04
N THR A 543 13.00 16.83 3.32
CA THR A 543 13.78 15.71 3.84
C THR A 543 12.99 14.40 3.75
N LEU A 544 11.71 14.38 4.14
CA LEU A 544 10.85 13.20 4.04
C LEU A 544 10.64 12.76 2.58
N ALA A 545 10.44 13.70 1.65
CA ALA A 545 10.37 13.38 0.22
C ALA A 545 11.70 12.82 -0.30
N LYS A 546 12.83 13.40 0.12
CA LYS A 546 14.17 12.90 -0.23
C LYS A 546 14.35 11.45 0.26
N LEU A 547 13.97 11.15 1.49
CA LEU A 547 14.06 9.79 2.07
C LEU A 547 13.27 8.74 1.31
N GLU A 548 12.10 9.12 0.78
CA GLU A 548 11.28 8.21 -0.02
C GLU A 548 11.94 7.92 -1.38
N THR A 549 12.54 8.95 -2.01
CA THR A 549 13.16 8.83 -3.34
C THR A 549 14.58 8.25 -3.34
N THR A 550 15.36 8.50 -2.30
CA THR A 550 16.79 8.17 -2.24
C THR A 550 17.07 7.26 -1.07
N LYS A 551 17.83 6.18 -1.32
CA LYS A 551 18.32 5.26 -0.30
C LYS A 551 19.47 5.90 0.48
N VAL A 552 19.17 6.96 1.23
CA VAL A 552 20.16 7.66 2.07
C VAL A 552 20.29 6.91 3.38
N SER A 553 21.52 6.61 3.78
CA SER A 553 21.80 5.98 5.07
C SER A 553 21.48 6.95 6.22
N PHE A 554 20.99 6.42 7.34
CA PHE A 554 20.84 7.22 8.57
C PHE A 554 22.16 7.89 9.00
N ALA A 555 23.31 7.28 8.71
CA ALA A 555 24.63 7.86 8.99
C ALA A 555 24.89 9.13 8.16
N GLU A 556 24.56 9.11 6.87
CA GLU A 556 24.71 10.27 5.99
C GLU A 556 23.78 11.41 6.44
N MET A 557 22.52 11.09 6.77
CA MET A 557 21.59 12.07 7.33
C MET A 557 22.06 12.65 8.65
N PHE A 558 22.66 11.81 9.51
CA PHE A 558 23.17 12.23 10.81
C PHE A 558 24.38 13.16 10.66
N SER A 559 25.17 13.01 9.60
CA SER A 559 26.31 13.89 9.31
C SER A 559 25.89 15.29 8.82
N ASP A 560 24.79 15.42 8.09
CA ASP A 560 24.26 16.71 7.62
C ASP A 560 23.41 17.40 8.70
N ILE A 561 23.78 18.62 9.07
CA ILE A 561 23.08 19.43 10.08
C ILE A 561 21.62 19.71 9.69
N HIS A 562 21.37 20.04 8.42
CA HIS A 562 20.05 20.41 7.96
C HIS A 562 19.14 19.19 7.85
N ALA A 563 19.67 18.07 7.33
CA ALA A 563 18.95 16.81 7.30
C ALA A 563 18.60 16.32 8.70
N TYR A 564 19.58 16.27 9.62
CA TYR A 564 19.37 15.87 11.01
C TYR A 564 18.30 16.72 11.72
N ASN A 565 18.42 18.06 11.68
CA ASN A 565 17.44 18.91 12.37
C ASN A 565 16.02 18.75 11.80
N ALA A 566 15.89 18.42 10.52
CA ALA A 566 14.60 18.17 9.89
C ALA A 566 14.03 16.78 10.23
N SER A 567 14.86 15.76 10.42
CA SER A 567 14.43 14.37 10.65
C SER A 567 14.40 13.96 12.13
N ASN A 568 15.15 14.63 13.00
CA ASN A 568 15.38 14.21 14.39
C ASN A 568 14.09 14.06 15.21
N THR A 569 13.05 14.84 14.92
CA THR A 569 11.76 14.71 15.61
C THR A 569 11.02 13.41 15.32
N HIS A 570 11.34 12.77 14.19
CA HIS A 570 10.66 11.59 13.69
C HIS A 570 11.52 10.33 13.79
N PHE A 571 12.84 10.46 13.60
CA PHE A 571 13.77 9.35 13.54
C PHE A 571 14.75 9.31 14.73
N PHE A 572 14.42 9.95 15.86
CA PHE A 572 15.32 9.98 17.03
C PHE A 572 15.68 8.56 17.49
N ALA A 573 14.71 7.65 17.57
CA ALA A 573 14.94 6.27 18.01
C ALA A 573 15.92 5.53 17.08
N ALA A 574 15.83 5.75 15.76
CA ALA A 574 16.77 5.19 14.79
C ALA A 574 18.18 5.77 14.97
N TYR A 575 18.30 7.09 15.16
CA TYR A 575 19.58 7.73 15.45
C TYR A 575 20.19 7.26 16.77
N GLU A 576 19.37 7.09 17.81
CA GLU A 576 19.80 6.56 19.10
C GLU A 576 20.29 5.12 18.98
N LYS A 577 19.57 4.25 18.27
CA LYS A 577 19.98 2.84 18.03
C LYS A 577 21.32 2.77 17.30
N MET A 578 21.52 3.61 16.28
CA MET A 578 22.78 3.70 15.54
C MET A 578 23.92 4.20 16.44
N VAL A 579 23.69 5.29 17.18
CA VAL A 579 24.71 5.91 18.02
C VAL A 579 25.08 5.03 19.22
N ARG A 580 24.13 4.26 19.76
CA ARG A 580 24.33 3.31 20.88
C ARG A 580 25.35 2.20 20.56
N GLN A 581 25.63 1.94 19.29
CA GLN A 581 26.64 0.95 18.88
C GLN A 581 28.08 1.48 19.01
N ILE A 582 28.26 2.81 19.11
CA ILE A 582 29.57 3.45 19.15
C ILE A 582 30.11 3.42 20.58
N ASP A 583 31.29 2.81 20.77
CA ASP A 583 31.99 2.89 22.06
C ASP A 583 32.73 4.23 22.17
N ILE A 584 32.25 5.09 23.07
CA ILE A 584 32.81 6.42 23.31
C ILE A 584 34.05 6.35 24.22
N THR A 585 34.23 5.26 24.96
CA THR A 585 35.36 5.03 25.87
C THR A 585 36.55 4.35 25.19
N ASP A 586 36.37 3.87 23.96
CA ASP A 586 37.44 3.25 23.18
C ASP A 586 38.57 4.26 22.86
N PRO A 587 39.85 3.92 23.10
CA PRO A 587 40.98 4.81 22.84
C PRO A 587 41.05 5.33 21.41
N SER A 588 40.63 4.55 20.40
CA SER A 588 40.65 5.00 19.01
C SER A 588 39.63 6.12 18.78
N PHE A 589 38.44 6.01 19.37
CA PHE A 589 37.43 7.07 19.32
C PHE A 589 37.89 8.33 20.05
N VAL A 590 38.49 8.19 21.23
CA VAL A 590 39.01 9.33 22.01
C VAL A 590 40.06 10.10 21.22
N ASN A 591 41.03 9.39 20.63
CA ASN A 591 42.07 10.01 19.79
C ASN A 591 41.46 10.73 18.59
N HIS A 592 40.50 10.10 17.90
CA HIS A 592 39.81 10.70 16.78
C HIS A 592 39.01 11.96 17.16
N ALA A 593 38.33 11.95 18.32
CA ALA A 593 37.61 13.12 18.82
C ALA A 593 38.57 14.29 19.15
N ILE A 594 39.75 14.00 19.70
CA ILE A 594 40.80 14.98 19.97
C ILE A 594 41.36 15.56 18.67
N GLU A 595 41.61 14.73 17.66
CA GLU A 595 42.06 15.17 16.32
C GLU A 595 41.04 16.11 15.68
N ILE A 596 39.75 15.73 15.67
CA ILE A 596 38.68 16.59 15.16
C ILE A 596 38.62 17.94 15.90
N ALA A 597 38.80 17.95 17.21
CA ALA A 597 38.84 19.17 18.00
C ALA A 597 40.05 20.06 17.65
N ARG A 598 41.22 19.45 17.40
CA ARG A 598 42.45 20.15 17.00
C ARG A 598 42.33 20.73 15.59
N ASP A 599 41.83 19.96 14.63
CA ASP A 599 41.56 20.37 13.25
C ASP A 599 40.63 21.59 13.21
N GLY A 600 39.71 21.69 14.17
CA GLY A 600 38.78 22.81 14.29
C GLY A 600 37.68 22.82 13.22
N ASN A 601 37.45 21.70 12.53
CA ASN A 601 36.37 21.58 11.56
C ASN A 601 35.01 21.58 12.29
N ILE A 602 34.30 22.71 12.17
CA ILE A 602 33.04 22.98 12.88
C ILE A 602 31.97 21.95 12.55
N GLN A 603 31.87 21.48 11.29
CA GLN A 603 30.86 20.49 10.90
C GLN A 603 31.08 19.16 11.64
N ARG A 604 32.33 18.68 11.67
CA ARG A 604 32.71 17.43 12.38
C ARG A 604 32.51 17.56 13.89
N ILE A 605 32.86 18.70 14.48
CA ILE A 605 32.62 18.99 15.90
C ILE A 605 31.12 18.94 16.24
N TRP A 606 30.26 19.53 15.39
CA TRP A 606 28.81 19.44 15.59
C TRP A 606 28.26 18.01 15.42
N THR A 607 28.88 17.16 14.60
CA THR A 607 28.54 15.73 14.53
C THR A 607 28.85 15.03 15.85
N LEU A 608 30.00 15.28 16.47
CA LEU A 608 30.33 14.75 17.81
C LEU A 608 29.36 15.26 18.89
N ILE A 609 29.01 16.55 18.85
CA ILE A 609 28.02 17.11 19.79
C ILE A 609 26.64 16.46 19.62
N ARG A 610 26.21 16.22 18.37
CA ARG A 610 24.97 15.49 18.09
C ARG A 610 25.05 14.05 18.60
N LEU A 611 26.20 13.39 18.42
CA LEU A 611 26.45 12.05 18.93
C LEU A 611 26.26 12.02 20.45
N PHE A 612 26.89 12.93 21.20
CA PHE A 612 26.73 13.01 22.65
C PHE A 612 25.27 13.29 23.08
N ARG A 613 24.54 14.10 22.31
CA ARG A 613 23.11 14.36 22.56
C ARG A 613 22.21 13.15 22.30
N CYS A 614 22.53 12.29 21.34
CA CYS A 614 21.76 11.09 21.01
C CYS A 614 22.22 9.85 21.80
N HIS A 615 23.41 9.87 22.40
CA HIS A 615 23.99 8.71 23.06
C HIS A 615 23.48 8.54 24.50
N THR A 616 22.41 7.76 24.68
CA THR A 616 21.80 7.51 26.00
C THR A 616 22.71 6.79 27.00
N PRO A 617 23.49 5.75 26.64
CA PRO A 617 24.38 5.09 27.62
C PRO A 617 25.42 6.03 28.24
N LEU A 618 26.01 6.91 27.43
CA LEU A 618 26.90 8.00 27.88
C LEU A 618 26.23 8.88 28.94
N LYS A 619 24.98 9.33 28.72
CA LYS A 619 24.28 10.17 29.68
C LYS A 619 24.07 9.45 31.01
N ILE A 620 23.76 8.15 30.95
CA ILE A 620 23.63 7.29 32.13
C ILE A 620 24.97 7.16 32.84
N ALA A 621 26.04 6.86 32.10
CA ALA A 621 27.40 6.73 32.65
C ALA A 621 27.87 8.02 33.34
N ILE A 622 27.64 9.18 32.72
CA ILE A 622 27.93 10.51 33.29
C ILE A 622 27.16 10.71 34.59
N SER A 623 25.88 10.35 34.65
CA SER A 623 25.08 10.47 35.88
C SER A 623 25.52 9.54 37.01
N SER A 624 26.21 8.45 36.67
CA SER A 624 26.78 7.50 37.62
C SER A 624 28.23 7.79 38.00
N PHE A 625 28.77 8.96 37.65
CA PHE A 625 30.16 9.33 37.96
C PHE A 625 30.33 9.70 39.44
N TRP A 626 31.26 9.01 40.10
CA TRP A 626 31.64 9.27 41.50
C TRP A 626 33.07 9.83 41.54
N PRO A 627 33.31 11.01 42.16
CA PRO A 627 34.60 11.68 42.11
C PRO A 627 35.69 11.02 42.98
N ARG A 628 35.31 10.19 43.96
CA ARG A 628 36.22 9.38 44.77
C ARG A 628 35.63 7.98 44.92
N VAL A 629 36.48 6.95 44.81
CA VAL A 629 36.14 5.64 45.36
C VAL A 629 36.10 5.85 46.89
N PRO A 630 34.96 5.64 47.56
CA PRO A 630 34.88 5.75 49.00
C PRO A 630 35.91 4.83 49.65
N ASP A 631 36.64 5.33 50.65
CA ASP A 631 37.54 4.50 51.44
C ASP A 631 36.72 3.39 52.10
N PRO A 632 37.20 2.13 52.23
CA PRO A 632 36.41 1.03 52.81
C PRO A 632 35.89 1.35 54.23
N SER A 633 36.51 2.31 54.91
CA SER A 633 36.10 2.88 56.20
C SER A 633 34.80 3.68 56.14
N GLU A 634 34.45 4.28 54.99
CA GLU A 634 33.26 5.11 54.78
C GLU A 634 31.98 4.26 54.60
N LYS A 635 32.10 2.93 54.48
CA LYS A 635 31.01 1.96 54.31
C LYS A 635 30.00 2.32 53.21
N ALA A 636 30.41 3.13 52.25
CA ALA A 636 29.55 3.51 51.14
C ALA A 636 29.40 2.31 50.19
N LEU A 637 28.17 2.05 49.75
CA LEU A 637 27.86 1.00 48.79
C LEU A 637 28.47 1.35 47.43
N VAL A 638 29.68 0.88 47.17
CA VAL A 638 30.29 0.95 45.83
C VAL A 638 29.60 -0.09 44.95
N ARG A 639 28.88 0.36 43.93
CA ARG A 639 28.30 -0.53 42.92
C ARG A 639 29.42 -1.22 42.14
N TYR A 640 29.72 -2.46 42.51
CA TYR A 640 30.63 -3.32 41.78
C TYR A 640 29.93 -3.82 40.51
N TYR A 641 30.50 -3.52 39.34
CA TYR A 641 30.01 -4.00 38.05
C TYR A 641 30.97 -5.10 37.56
N PRO A 642 30.61 -6.39 37.71
CA PRO A 642 31.47 -7.51 37.31
C PRO A 642 31.55 -7.74 35.79
N GLU A 643 30.69 -7.10 35.01
CA GLU A 643 30.62 -7.27 33.56
C GLU A 643 31.70 -6.48 32.80
N PRO A 644 32.19 -6.99 31.65
CA PRO A 644 33.07 -6.23 30.77
C PRO A 644 32.35 -4.97 30.25
N ARG A 645 33.01 -3.81 30.35
CA ARG A 645 32.49 -2.55 29.80
C ARG A 645 32.34 -2.66 28.29
N THR A 646 31.21 -2.22 27.76
CA THR A 646 30.85 -2.29 26.33
C THR A 646 30.23 -0.97 25.90
N SER A 647 29.96 -0.78 24.60
CA SER A 647 29.24 0.40 24.09
C SER A 647 27.88 0.66 24.76
N LEU A 648 27.24 -0.39 25.28
CA LEU A 648 25.98 -0.31 26.02
C LEU A 648 26.14 0.14 27.48
N CYS A 649 27.34 -0.02 28.05
CA CYS A 649 27.69 0.33 29.42
C CYS A 649 29.11 0.92 29.46
N PRO A 650 29.30 2.16 28.95
CA PRO A 650 30.61 2.79 28.94
C PRO A 650 31.08 3.09 30.36
N ASP A 651 32.39 3.06 30.59
CA ASP A 651 32.98 3.40 31.89
C ASP A 651 32.72 4.87 32.24
N PRO A 652 32.04 5.17 33.36
CA PRO A 652 31.80 6.53 33.83
C PRO A 652 33.06 7.41 33.90
N HIS A 653 34.19 6.87 34.36
CA HIS A 653 35.42 7.64 34.54
C HIS A 653 36.06 7.99 33.20
N LEU A 654 36.16 7.02 32.29
CA LEU A 654 36.73 7.22 30.96
C LEU A 654 35.83 8.11 30.09
N ALA A 655 34.51 7.97 30.21
CA ALA A 655 33.55 8.79 29.49
C ALA A 655 33.65 10.27 29.88
N VAL A 656 33.73 10.53 31.19
CA VAL A 656 33.94 11.88 31.72
C VAL A 656 35.31 12.39 31.29
N GLU A 657 36.37 11.60 31.41
CA GLU A 657 37.72 11.97 30.98
C GLU A 657 37.80 12.33 29.49
N MET A 658 37.15 11.56 28.62
CA MET A 658 37.05 11.87 27.18
C MET A 658 36.42 13.25 26.96
N LEU A 659 35.30 13.58 27.64
CA LEU A 659 34.68 14.90 27.51
C LEU A 659 35.59 16.03 27.99
N HIS A 660 36.39 15.80 29.03
CA HIS A 660 37.38 16.78 29.53
C HIS A 660 38.52 16.97 28.52
N LEU A 661 39.09 15.88 28.00
CA LEU A 661 40.15 15.92 26.98
C LEU A 661 39.66 16.60 25.69
N PHE A 662 38.42 16.32 25.29
CA PHE A 662 37.76 16.98 24.17
C PHE A 662 37.60 18.49 24.41
N ALA A 663 37.17 18.90 25.61
CA ALA A 663 37.03 20.32 25.96
C ALA A 663 38.37 21.07 25.99
N ILE A 664 39.43 20.46 26.53
CA ILE A 664 40.80 21.03 26.51
C ILE A 664 41.26 21.21 25.06
N SER A 665 41.03 20.20 24.21
CA SER A 665 41.42 20.24 22.80
C SER A 665 40.69 21.35 22.03
N LEU A 666 39.39 21.55 22.29
CA LEU A 666 38.62 22.67 21.73
C LEU A 666 39.10 24.04 22.23
N ALA A 667 39.43 24.15 23.53
CA ALA A 667 39.94 25.37 24.12
C ALA A 667 41.29 25.78 23.52
N CYS A 668 42.16 24.80 23.23
CA CYS A 668 43.51 25.01 22.69
C CYS A 668 43.57 25.06 21.16
N SER A 669 42.50 24.70 20.44
CA SER A 669 42.47 24.73 18.96
C SER A 669 42.66 26.15 18.41
N ARG A 670 43.62 26.29 17.49
CA ARG A 670 43.94 27.56 16.81
C ARG A 670 42.94 27.90 15.70
N ASN A 671 42.28 26.89 15.13
CA ASN A 671 41.42 27.01 13.95
C ASN A 671 39.99 27.46 14.29
N ILE A 672 39.60 27.45 15.57
CA ILE A 672 38.29 27.89 16.05
C ILE A 672 38.39 29.31 16.60
N SER A 673 37.49 30.23 16.25
CA SER A 673 37.47 31.58 16.86
C SER A 673 37.26 31.54 18.39
N PRO A 674 37.81 32.46 19.19
CA PRO A 674 37.65 32.48 20.65
C PRO A 674 36.18 32.41 21.12
N ARG A 675 35.28 33.14 20.45
CA ARG A 675 33.83 33.13 20.75
C ARG A 675 33.21 31.73 20.60
N ARG A 676 33.53 31.04 19.50
CA ARG A 676 33.03 29.68 19.23
C ARG A 676 33.66 28.65 20.17
N ALA A 677 34.95 28.75 20.44
CA ALA A 677 35.63 27.85 21.37
C ALA A 677 35.01 27.95 22.78
N TYR A 678 34.78 29.17 23.27
CA TYR A 678 34.08 29.38 24.54
C TYR A 678 32.66 28.81 24.52
N ALA A 679 31.87 29.06 23.46
CA ALA A 679 30.51 28.54 23.35
C ALA A 679 30.45 26.99 23.39
N LEU A 680 31.41 26.31 22.74
CA LEU A 680 31.49 24.84 22.72
C LEU A 680 31.90 24.27 24.09
N VAL A 681 32.91 24.86 24.73
CA VAL A 681 33.37 24.43 26.07
C VAL A 681 32.29 24.69 27.12
N HIS A 682 31.63 25.85 27.04
CA HIS A 682 30.49 26.17 27.90
C HIS A 682 29.30 25.23 27.66
N TRP A 683 29.06 24.80 26.41
CA TRP A 683 28.05 23.78 26.11
C TRP A 683 28.39 22.43 26.77
N LEU A 684 29.66 21.99 26.74
CA LEU A 684 30.11 20.77 27.41
C LEU A 684 29.96 20.86 28.95
N TYR A 685 30.29 22.01 29.54
CA TYR A 685 30.06 22.26 30.96
C TYR A 685 28.56 22.12 31.32
N ASN A 686 27.68 22.79 30.58
CA ASN A 686 26.24 22.69 30.79
C ASN A 686 25.70 21.27 30.55
N PHE A 687 26.28 20.53 29.61
CA PHE A 687 25.91 19.14 29.35
C PHE A 687 26.24 18.24 30.55
N LEU A 688 27.43 18.36 31.15
CA LEU A 688 27.80 17.61 32.35
C LEU A 688 26.93 17.98 33.56
N MET A 689 26.72 19.28 33.78
CA MET A 689 25.88 19.76 34.90
C MET A 689 24.43 19.30 34.77
N LYS A 690 23.85 19.31 33.55
CA LYS A 690 22.50 18.82 33.30
C LYS A 690 22.32 17.34 33.63
N HIS A 691 23.40 16.56 33.54
CA HIS A 691 23.42 15.13 33.84
C HIS A 691 24.01 14.81 35.21
N ASN A 692 24.10 15.79 36.12
CA ASN A 692 24.60 15.65 37.50
C ASN A 692 26.01 15.06 37.63
N ALA A 693 26.87 15.22 36.61
CA ALA A 693 28.26 14.81 36.74
C ALA A 693 29.11 15.86 37.45
N HIS A 694 30.02 15.39 38.30
CA HIS A 694 31.04 16.22 38.90
C HIS A 694 32.05 16.68 37.85
N VAL A 695 32.26 17.99 37.79
CA VAL A 695 33.18 18.63 36.85
C VAL A 695 34.60 18.60 37.42
N LYS A 696 35.58 18.08 36.66
CA LYS A 696 36.99 18.15 37.07
C LYS A 696 37.54 19.58 36.86
N PRO A 697 38.55 20.00 37.64
CA PRO A 697 39.17 21.33 37.48
C PRO A 697 39.67 21.60 36.05
N SER A 698 40.11 20.56 35.33
CA SER A 698 40.60 20.66 33.95
C SER A 698 39.60 21.27 32.97
N LEU A 699 38.28 21.04 33.13
CA LEU A 699 37.25 21.65 32.27
C LEU A 699 37.12 23.15 32.55
N VAL A 700 37.21 23.54 33.82
CA VAL A 700 37.07 24.93 34.25
C VAL A 700 38.28 25.76 33.82
N ARG A 701 39.49 25.18 33.88
CA ARG A 701 40.70 25.75 33.25
C ARG A 701 40.54 25.93 31.75
N ALA A 702 39.99 24.92 31.05
CA ALA A 702 39.71 25.02 29.62
C ALA A 702 38.69 26.13 29.31
N MET A 703 37.67 26.31 30.16
CA MET A 703 36.68 27.38 30.04
C MET A 703 37.31 28.76 30.26
N TYR A 704 38.18 28.93 31.26
CA TYR A 704 38.94 30.17 31.47
C TYR A 704 39.89 30.48 30.30
N HIS A 705 40.62 29.47 29.82
CA HIS A 705 41.51 29.64 28.68
C HIS A 705 40.74 30.07 27.42
N ALA A 706 39.63 29.40 27.10
CA ALA A 706 38.81 29.71 25.93
C ALA A 706 38.07 31.06 26.04
N GLY A 707 37.53 31.39 27.22
CA GLY A 707 36.68 32.55 27.43
C GLY A 707 37.39 33.84 27.82
N VAL A 708 38.59 33.76 28.41
CA VAL A 708 39.33 34.93 28.92
C VAL A 708 40.68 35.07 28.23
N LEU A 709 41.56 34.08 28.35
CA LEU A 709 42.92 34.19 27.84
C LEU A 709 42.96 34.32 26.31
N ARG A 710 42.16 33.54 25.60
CA ARG A 710 42.09 33.62 24.13
C ARG A 710 41.43 34.89 23.61
N PHE A 711 40.47 35.45 24.34
CA PHE A 711 39.89 36.75 24.00
C PHE A 711 40.93 37.85 24.14
N ARG A 712 41.66 37.89 25.27
CA ARG A 712 42.77 38.84 25.49
C ARG A 712 43.87 38.71 24.44
N ARG A 713 44.31 37.48 24.14
CA ARG A 713 45.32 37.20 23.10
C ARG A 713 44.87 37.60 21.69
N ALA A 714 43.57 37.56 21.41
CA ALA A 714 42.99 37.98 20.13
C ALA A 714 42.61 39.48 20.09
N GLY A 715 42.92 40.26 21.14
CA GLY A 715 42.55 41.68 21.24
C GLY A 715 41.04 41.91 21.39
N LEU A 716 40.27 40.90 21.78
CA LEU A 716 38.82 40.99 21.97
C LEU A 716 38.49 41.31 23.43
N ASN A 717 37.56 42.25 23.64
CA ASN A 717 37.04 42.54 24.97
C ASN A 717 36.20 41.36 25.50
N VAL A 718 36.43 41.00 26.76
CA VAL A 718 35.62 40.02 27.49
C VAL A 718 34.48 40.76 28.18
N ALA A 719 33.24 40.32 27.98
CA ALA A 719 32.11 40.91 28.67
C ALA A 719 32.27 40.74 30.20
N PRO A 720 32.02 41.79 31.01
CA PRO A 720 32.17 41.71 32.46
C PRO A 720 31.32 40.59 33.10
N THR A 721 30.12 40.36 32.57
CA THR A 721 29.22 39.27 32.99
C THR A 721 29.78 37.89 32.70
N GLN A 722 30.39 37.69 31.52
CA GLN A 722 31.05 36.45 31.16
C GLN A 722 32.28 36.22 32.06
N TYR A 723 33.07 37.26 32.31
CA TYR A 723 34.24 37.17 33.18
C TYR A 723 33.86 36.80 34.61
N ALA A 724 32.88 37.49 35.19
CA ALA A 724 32.36 37.19 36.53
C ALA A 724 31.86 35.74 36.62
N TYR A 725 31.04 35.31 35.65
CA TYR A 725 30.51 33.94 35.61
C TYR A 725 31.62 32.89 35.57
N ILE A 726 32.62 33.05 34.70
CA ILE A 726 33.75 32.10 34.63
C ILE A 726 34.52 32.10 35.95
N LEU A 727 34.77 33.26 36.53
CA LEU A 727 35.54 33.40 37.76
C LEU A 727 34.84 32.73 38.96
N ASP A 728 33.52 32.86 39.06
CA ASP A 728 32.73 32.23 40.12
C ASP A 728 32.85 30.70 40.05
N ARG A 729 32.83 30.12 38.84
CA ARG A 729 33.00 28.67 38.66
C ARG A 729 34.43 28.20 38.87
N VAL A 730 35.44 29.01 38.54
CA VAL A 730 36.84 28.75 38.88
C VAL A 730 37.01 28.68 40.39
N LYS A 731 36.45 29.64 41.14
CA LYS A 731 36.52 29.67 42.61
C LYS A 731 35.80 28.50 43.30
N GLU A 732 34.71 28.02 42.71
CA GLU A 732 33.91 26.92 43.27
C GLU A 732 34.59 25.54 43.16
N ILE A 733 35.38 25.32 42.10
CA ILE A 733 35.89 23.98 41.73
C ILE A 733 37.41 23.85 41.90
N GLU A 734 38.18 24.94 41.80
CA GLU A 734 39.65 24.94 41.93
C GLU A 734 40.13 25.18 43.36
N THR A 735 41.39 24.83 43.62
CA THR A 735 42.09 25.20 44.85
C THR A 735 42.40 26.70 44.88
N PRO A 736 42.37 27.35 46.07
CA PRO A 736 42.57 28.80 46.20
C PRO A 736 43.91 29.28 45.65
N GLU A 737 44.96 28.47 45.76
CA GLU A 737 46.31 28.72 45.22
C GLU A 737 46.30 28.84 43.69
N MET A 738 45.56 27.96 43.01
CA MET A 738 45.50 27.95 41.54
C MET A 738 44.56 29.05 41.01
N VAL A 739 43.52 29.40 41.77
CA VAL A 739 42.69 30.59 41.49
C VAL A 739 43.58 31.83 41.47
N GLN A 740 44.45 32.00 42.47
CA GLN A 740 45.37 33.13 42.55
C GLN A 740 46.35 33.15 41.36
N ALA A 741 46.93 32.00 41.01
CA ALA A 741 47.81 31.86 39.84
C ALA A 741 47.11 32.17 38.50
N LEU A 742 45.83 31.83 38.34
CA LEU A 742 45.05 32.15 37.13
C LEU A 742 44.67 33.64 37.05
N MET A 743 44.59 34.32 38.19
CA MET A 743 44.26 35.74 38.30
C MET A 743 45.48 36.66 38.13
N GLU A 744 46.71 36.14 38.23
CA GLU A 744 47.90 36.89 37.85
C GLU A 744 47.88 37.23 36.35
N PRO A 745 48.18 38.48 35.95
CA PRO A 745 48.28 38.84 34.54
C PRO A 745 49.37 37.99 33.87
N PRO A 746 49.19 37.55 32.61
CA PRO A 746 50.21 36.78 31.91
C PRO A 746 51.48 37.63 31.86
N ARG A 747 52.59 37.13 32.44
CA ARG A 747 53.91 37.74 32.32
C ARG A 747 54.27 37.78 30.83
N MET A 748 54.01 38.91 30.18
CA MET A 748 54.41 39.17 28.80
C MET A 748 55.93 39.34 28.80
N GLY A 749 56.62 38.34 28.23
CA GLY A 749 58.02 38.37 27.80
C GLY A 749 58.97 39.30 28.55
N GLU A 750 59.54 38.82 29.66
CA GLU A 750 60.91 39.20 29.99
C GLU A 750 61.82 38.53 28.96
N SER A 751 62.34 39.30 28.01
CA SER A 751 63.49 38.90 27.21
C SER A 751 64.63 38.56 28.17
N ARG A 752 64.96 37.27 28.29
CA ARG A 752 66.27 36.89 28.82
C ARG A 752 67.34 37.46 27.87
N LYS A 753 68.29 38.16 28.48
CA LYS A 753 69.45 38.83 27.88
C LYS A 753 70.12 38.04 26.78
#